data_AF-A0AAQ4P179-F1
#
_entry.id   AF-A0AAQ4P179-F1
#
_cell.length_a   1.000
_cell.length_b   1.000
_cell.length_c   1.000
_cell.angle_alpha   90.00
_cell.angle_beta   90.00
_cell.angle_gamma   90.00
#
_symmetry.space_group_name_H-M   'P 1'
#
loop_
_entity.id
_entity.type
_entity.pdbx_description
1 polymer ?
#
loop_
_entity_poly.entity_id
_entity_poly.type
_entity_poly.pdbx_seq_one_letter_code
_entity_poly.pdbx_strand_id
1 'polypeptide(L)'
;VEPAPYLPSCLSTRANGRYLSPFVSQRGFRFRYGCEGPSHGGLPGASSEKTSKTYPAVKISNYQGPARVVVQLVTALTTHPQLHAHSLVGKQCDKGICITDLQPKDSTISFPNLGILHVTKKNVAKTLEERMVEAARLGYNCGISIHPDIDVLQGEAKEMDLSVVRLMFTAFLPNSDGGFSRRLEPVVSEPIYDSKAPNASNLKIVRMDRTAGCVSGGEEVYLLCDKVQKDDIQVRFYEEDDSGLTWEAMGDFSPTDVHRQFAIVFKTPKYRDQNLQKPTSVLVQLKRKSDNETSEPKPFTYHPQIIDKEEVQRKRQKTLPNFQDFSGHGGGGGLYRGGGGGGRGPAAGGGPGSAGGGGKKNTCFSLCVYDADVQCSDQLQALFQYSVTGDSAFLLAAQRQLMSVQDEDGDTGLHLAVLHSQQEALKSLTQVVSALPGEEVLNMRNHLYQSPLHLAVITQQREAVEALLLAGADPTLTDRHGNTPLHLASRVEGGGGMVQFLLQHREMRELLEHTNTAGLCAIHLAVLANQLSSLRELLEGGANVEAQERSCGRTALHLATERDNVSLAGCLLLEGNAKVDSFTFNGSTPLHIAAGRDSVKLTALLMAAGADPQRENFEPLFFREEDCCDEEKEDEGYIPGTTPLNMATTAQVHWLPAARSPKRRQ
;
A
#
# COMPACT_ATOMS: atom_id res chain seq x y z
N VAL A 1 -38.53 7.32 32.32
CA VAL A 1 -38.97 6.15 31.52
C VAL A 1 -37.84 5.87 30.55
N GLU A 2 -36.79 5.24 31.07
CA GLU A 2 -35.72 4.63 30.28
C GLU A 2 -36.15 3.21 29.94
N PRO A 3 -36.01 2.73 28.69
CA PRO A 3 -36.05 1.31 28.45
C PRO A 3 -34.67 0.74 28.82
N ALA A 4 -34.66 -0.12 29.84
CA ALA A 4 -33.51 -0.94 30.20
C ALA A 4 -32.97 -1.71 28.98
N PRO A 5 -31.64 -1.98 28.91
CA PRO A 5 -31.05 -2.70 27.79
C PRO A 5 -31.69 -4.08 27.65
N TYR A 6 -32.08 -4.39 26.41
CA TYR A 6 -32.62 -5.67 26.01
C TYR A 6 -31.67 -6.81 26.43
N LEU A 7 -32.02 -7.48 27.52
CA LEU A 7 -31.64 -8.86 27.78
C LEU A 7 -32.06 -9.68 26.54
N PRO A 8 -31.16 -10.48 25.91
CA PRO A 8 -31.62 -11.45 24.94
C PRO A 8 -32.56 -12.40 25.67
N SER A 9 -33.77 -12.49 25.13
CA SER A 9 -34.90 -13.28 25.62
C SER A 9 -34.57 -14.78 25.60
N CYS A 10 -33.77 -15.23 26.54
CA CYS A 10 -33.77 -16.61 26.99
C CYS A 10 -34.75 -16.69 28.15
N LEU A 11 -36.04 -16.87 27.89
CA LEU A 11 -36.92 -17.46 28.89
C LEU A 11 -38.22 -18.02 28.27
N SER A 12 -38.45 -19.28 28.64
CA SER A 12 -39.72 -19.97 28.82
C SER A 12 -40.13 -20.89 27.65
N THR A 13 -40.29 -22.20 27.84
CA THR A 13 -41.01 -22.86 28.95
C THR A 13 -40.61 -24.34 29.08
N ARG A 14 -40.22 -24.79 30.28
CA ARG A 14 -40.93 -25.86 31.01
C ARG A 14 -40.39 -26.05 32.43
N ALA A 15 -41.35 -26.21 33.32
CA ALA A 15 -41.23 -26.37 34.76
C ALA A 15 -40.40 -27.61 35.17
N ASN A 16 -39.71 -27.49 36.30
CA ASN A 16 -39.16 -28.59 37.11
C ASN A 16 -38.20 -29.56 36.38
N GLY A 17 -37.31 -29.05 35.53
CA GLY A 17 -36.28 -29.83 34.84
C GLY A 17 -34.84 -29.40 35.18
N ARG A 18 -33.87 -30.30 35.00
CA ARG A 18 -32.43 -30.00 35.00
C ARG A 18 -32.06 -29.39 33.64
N TYR A 19 -31.38 -28.25 33.61
CA TYR A 19 -31.05 -27.54 32.37
C TYR A 19 -29.58 -27.09 32.32
N LEU A 20 -29.06 -26.89 31.09
CA LEU A 20 -27.69 -26.48 30.78
C LEU A 20 -27.66 -25.04 30.24
N SER A 21 -26.63 -24.25 30.59
CA SER A 21 -26.42 -22.89 30.08
C SER A 21 -24.99 -22.73 29.51
N PRO A 22 -24.80 -22.62 28.18
CA PRO A 22 -23.48 -22.47 27.58
C PRO A 22 -23.03 -20.99 27.46
N PHE A 23 -21.74 -20.73 27.68
CA PHE A 23 -21.10 -19.42 27.45
C PHE A 23 -19.95 -19.56 26.43
N VAL A 24 -20.12 -19.14 25.17
CA VAL A 24 -19.13 -19.37 24.09
C VAL A 24 -18.88 -18.08 23.30
N SER A 25 -17.62 -17.81 22.92
CA SER A 25 -17.30 -16.68 22.04
C SER A 25 -17.76 -16.92 20.61
N GLN A 26 -18.37 -15.91 19.99
CA GLN A 26 -19.01 -16.03 18.68
C GLN A 26 -18.04 -15.85 17.50
N ARG A 27 -16.99 -15.01 17.65
CA ARG A 27 -16.16 -14.55 16.53
C ARG A 27 -14.67 -14.41 16.91
N GLY A 28 -13.81 -14.32 15.90
CA GLY A 28 -12.36 -14.18 16.06
C GLY A 28 -11.59 -15.49 16.32
N PHE A 29 -12.29 -16.63 16.33
CA PHE A 29 -11.67 -17.96 16.39
C PHE A 29 -11.39 -18.49 14.97
N ARG A 30 -10.27 -19.19 14.77
CA ARG A 30 -9.89 -19.73 13.45
C ARG A 30 -10.05 -21.24 13.43
N PHE A 31 -10.78 -21.76 12.44
CA PHE A 31 -10.82 -23.20 12.18
C PHE A 31 -9.52 -23.63 11.48
N ARG A 32 -9.05 -24.84 11.78
CA ARG A 32 -7.71 -25.30 11.40
C ARG A 32 -7.77 -26.54 10.53
N TYR A 33 -7.02 -26.58 9.43
CA TYR A 33 -6.86 -27.80 8.65
C TYR A 33 -5.94 -28.80 9.36
N GLY A 34 -6.08 -30.09 9.05
CA GLY A 34 -5.22 -31.14 9.63
C GLY A 34 -3.73 -30.94 9.34
N CYS A 35 -3.39 -30.29 8.23
CA CYS A 35 -2.01 -29.94 7.88
C CYS A 35 -1.42 -28.79 8.71
N GLU A 36 -2.22 -28.01 9.44
CA GLU A 36 -1.74 -26.89 10.28
C GLU A 36 -1.21 -27.33 11.65
N GLY A 37 -1.38 -28.60 12.02
CA GLY A 37 -0.92 -29.15 13.30
C GLY A 37 -1.85 -28.86 14.49
N PRO A 38 -1.62 -29.52 15.65
CA PRO A 38 -2.61 -29.62 16.74
C PRO A 38 -2.60 -28.46 17.77
N SER A 39 -1.63 -27.53 17.75
CA SER A 39 -1.30 -26.66 18.89
C SER A 39 -1.54 -25.15 18.66
N HIS A 40 -2.72 -24.78 18.16
CA HIS A 40 -3.05 -23.38 17.82
C HIS A 40 -4.05 -22.65 18.76
N GLY A 41 -4.09 -23.04 20.04
CA GLY A 41 -4.89 -22.37 21.07
C GLY A 41 -6.36 -22.81 21.10
N GLY A 42 -6.96 -22.81 22.29
CA GLY A 42 -8.34 -23.24 22.50
C GLY A 42 -9.39 -22.17 22.18
N LEU A 43 -10.60 -22.61 21.88
CA LEU A 43 -11.80 -21.80 21.68
C LEU A 43 -12.07 -20.95 22.94
N PRO A 44 -12.10 -19.61 22.83
CA PRO A 44 -12.35 -18.73 23.96
C PRO A 44 -13.84 -18.70 24.37
N GLY A 45 -14.09 -18.40 25.64
CA GLY A 45 -15.43 -18.09 26.17
C GLY A 45 -15.89 -16.68 25.77
N ALA A 46 -17.20 -16.41 25.86
CA ALA A 46 -17.79 -15.13 25.47
C ALA A 46 -17.22 -13.92 26.22
N SER A 47 -16.77 -14.12 27.46
CA SER A 47 -16.20 -13.10 28.33
C SER A 47 -14.66 -13.14 28.40
N SER A 48 -14.02 -13.75 27.40
CA SER A 48 -12.57 -13.97 27.42
C SER A 48 -11.82 -12.69 27.02
N GLU A 49 -10.99 -12.16 27.89
CA GLU A 49 -10.15 -11.00 27.62
C GLU A 49 -8.66 -11.39 27.51
N LYS A 50 -7.82 -10.47 26.99
CA LYS A 50 -6.37 -10.72 26.83
C LYS A 50 -5.67 -11.07 28.15
N THR A 51 -6.17 -10.53 29.26
CA THR A 51 -5.62 -10.70 30.62
C THR A 51 -6.29 -11.84 31.40
N SER A 52 -7.58 -12.10 31.16
CA SER A 52 -8.39 -13.12 31.85
C SER A 52 -9.04 -14.07 30.84
N LYS A 53 -8.30 -15.10 30.43
CA LYS A 53 -8.80 -16.09 29.47
C LYS A 53 -9.89 -16.95 30.10
N THR A 54 -11.12 -16.81 29.62
CA THR A 54 -12.23 -17.72 29.93
C THR A 54 -12.45 -18.70 28.76
N TYR A 55 -13.09 -19.83 29.04
CA TYR A 55 -13.35 -20.91 28.10
C TYR A 55 -14.83 -21.28 28.10
N PRO A 56 -15.33 -21.97 27.06
CA PRO A 56 -16.65 -22.57 27.03
C PRO A 56 -16.92 -23.36 28.31
N ALA A 57 -18.00 -23.01 29.01
CA ALA A 57 -18.40 -23.67 30.23
C ALA A 57 -19.91 -23.93 30.23
N VAL A 58 -20.30 -25.06 30.81
CA VAL A 58 -21.71 -25.39 31.05
C VAL A 58 -21.95 -25.75 32.51
N LYS A 59 -23.10 -25.33 33.03
CA LYS A 59 -23.53 -25.63 34.39
C LYS A 59 -24.73 -26.56 34.35
N ILE A 60 -24.69 -27.65 35.12
CA ILE A 60 -25.84 -28.54 35.28
C ILE A 60 -26.68 -28.02 36.45
N SER A 61 -27.81 -27.39 36.14
CA SER A 61 -28.71 -26.87 37.18
C SER A 61 -29.56 -28.00 37.78
N ASN A 62 -29.85 -27.95 39.08
CA ASN A 62 -30.69 -28.91 39.81
C ASN A 62 -30.15 -30.35 39.87
N TYR A 63 -28.83 -30.51 39.85
CA TYR A 63 -28.13 -31.79 40.07
C TYR A 63 -26.76 -31.57 40.73
N GLN A 64 -26.44 -32.40 41.73
CA GLN A 64 -25.12 -32.49 42.34
C GLN A 64 -24.76 -33.98 42.42
N GLY A 65 -23.75 -34.39 41.66
CA GLY A 65 -23.37 -35.79 41.48
C GLY A 65 -22.54 -35.98 40.22
N PRO A 66 -21.96 -37.17 39.99
CA PRO A 66 -21.17 -37.42 38.80
C PRO A 66 -22.04 -37.35 37.55
N ALA A 67 -21.56 -36.72 36.48
CA ALA A 67 -22.26 -36.64 35.19
C ALA A 67 -21.24 -36.69 34.05
N ARG A 68 -21.63 -37.18 32.88
CA ARG A 68 -20.81 -37.15 31.67
C ARG A 68 -21.38 -36.13 30.70
N VAL A 69 -20.57 -35.18 30.26
CA VAL A 69 -20.98 -34.18 29.26
C VAL A 69 -20.29 -34.48 27.94
N VAL A 70 -21.08 -34.57 26.89
CA VAL A 70 -20.64 -34.80 25.51
C VAL A 70 -20.87 -33.53 24.71
N VAL A 71 -19.85 -33.10 23.96
CA VAL A 71 -19.90 -31.94 23.08
C VAL A 71 -19.72 -32.38 21.63
N GLN A 72 -20.64 -31.97 20.77
CA GLN A 72 -20.64 -32.25 19.33
C GLN A 72 -20.78 -30.97 18.52
N LEU A 73 -20.34 -31.00 17.25
CA LEU A 73 -20.53 -29.90 16.31
C LEU A 73 -21.79 -30.13 15.48
N VAL A 74 -22.63 -29.10 15.41
CA VAL A 74 -23.87 -29.11 14.64
C VAL A 74 -23.97 -27.91 13.70
N THR A 75 -24.82 -28.02 12.68
CA THR A 75 -25.10 -26.96 11.72
C THR A 75 -25.78 -25.76 12.39
N ALA A 76 -25.49 -24.55 11.89
CA ALA A 76 -25.97 -23.30 12.51
C ALA A 76 -27.21 -22.69 11.84
N LEU A 77 -27.36 -22.86 10.53
CA LEU A 77 -28.35 -22.12 9.72
C LEU A 77 -29.59 -22.94 9.34
N THR A 78 -29.62 -24.23 9.68
CA THR A 78 -30.75 -25.13 9.37
C THR A 78 -31.80 -25.10 10.49
N THR A 79 -33.08 -25.25 10.13
CA THR A 79 -34.20 -25.26 11.10
C THR A 79 -34.17 -26.46 12.05
N HIS A 80 -33.51 -27.55 11.64
CA HIS A 80 -33.19 -28.70 12.48
C HIS A 80 -31.66 -28.85 12.55
N PRO A 81 -31.05 -28.90 13.75
CA PRO A 81 -29.60 -29.04 13.89
C PRO A 81 -29.15 -30.43 13.40
N GLN A 82 -28.27 -30.45 12.40
CA GLN A 82 -27.67 -31.65 11.84
C GLN A 82 -26.21 -31.76 12.29
N LEU A 83 -25.62 -32.97 12.21
CA LEU A 83 -24.20 -33.13 12.48
C LEU A 83 -23.37 -32.34 11.48
N HIS A 84 -22.36 -31.63 11.98
CA HIS A 84 -21.43 -30.89 11.13
C HIS A 84 -20.22 -31.76 10.76
N ALA A 85 -19.70 -31.61 9.53
CA ALA A 85 -18.56 -32.39 9.05
C ALA A 85 -17.26 -32.06 9.82
N HIS A 86 -17.08 -30.82 10.27
CA HIS A 86 -15.95 -30.42 11.12
C HIS A 86 -15.84 -31.22 12.41
N SER A 87 -14.62 -31.32 12.94
CA SER A 87 -14.30 -32.16 14.10
C SER A 87 -13.78 -31.37 15.29
N LEU A 88 -14.22 -31.72 16.50
CA LEU A 88 -13.63 -31.17 17.72
C LEU A 88 -12.31 -31.88 18.03
N VAL A 89 -11.27 -31.10 18.26
CA VAL A 89 -9.94 -31.61 18.62
C VAL A 89 -9.49 -31.00 19.94
N GLY A 90 -8.77 -31.77 20.76
CA GLY A 90 -8.38 -31.33 22.09
C GLY A 90 -8.00 -32.50 22.99
N LYS A 91 -7.56 -32.20 24.22
CA LYS A 91 -7.07 -33.22 25.17
C LYS A 91 -8.13 -34.26 25.57
N GLN A 92 -9.41 -33.89 25.49
CA GLN A 92 -10.56 -34.71 25.88
C GLN A 92 -11.46 -35.04 24.68
N CYS A 93 -10.92 -34.91 23.47
CA CYS A 93 -11.67 -35.15 22.24
C CYS A 93 -11.21 -36.44 21.56
N ASP A 94 -12.18 -37.29 21.20
CA ASP A 94 -11.96 -38.51 20.43
C ASP A 94 -12.93 -38.54 19.24
N LYS A 95 -12.42 -38.89 18.05
CA LYS A 95 -13.17 -38.94 16.78
C LYS A 95 -14.07 -37.72 16.52
N GLY A 96 -13.60 -36.54 16.93
CA GLY A 96 -14.29 -35.26 16.73
C GLY A 96 -15.40 -34.94 17.75
N ILE A 97 -15.52 -35.70 18.84
CA ILE A 97 -16.48 -35.51 19.94
C ILE A 97 -15.68 -35.23 21.22
N CYS A 98 -16.07 -34.24 22.02
CA CYS A 98 -15.46 -34.03 23.33
C CYS A 98 -16.28 -34.74 24.41
N ILE A 99 -15.63 -35.55 25.26
CA ILE A 99 -16.29 -36.25 26.36
C ILE A 99 -15.56 -35.91 27.65
N THR A 100 -16.29 -35.36 28.63
CA THR A 100 -15.71 -34.99 29.92
C THR A 100 -16.64 -35.39 31.06
N ASP A 101 -16.06 -35.99 32.09
CA ASP A 101 -16.78 -36.40 33.30
C ASP A 101 -16.70 -35.31 34.38
N LEU A 102 -17.85 -34.89 34.87
CA LEU A 102 -18.04 -33.96 35.98
C LEU A 102 -17.87 -34.70 37.30
N GLN A 103 -17.01 -34.16 38.17
CA GLN A 103 -16.78 -34.70 39.51
C GLN A 103 -17.94 -34.32 40.45
N PRO A 104 -18.23 -35.13 41.49
CA PRO A 104 -19.41 -34.93 42.36
C PRO A 104 -19.46 -33.60 43.13
N LYS A 105 -18.31 -32.91 43.27
CA LYS A 105 -18.18 -31.64 44.00
C LYS A 105 -18.42 -30.40 43.14
N ASP A 106 -18.35 -30.56 41.81
CA ASP A 106 -18.41 -29.46 40.86
C ASP A 106 -19.80 -29.39 40.23
N SER A 107 -20.32 -28.17 40.04
CA SER A 107 -21.60 -27.94 39.34
C SER A 107 -21.42 -27.40 37.92
N THR A 108 -20.20 -27.00 37.59
CA THR A 108 -19.84 -26.35 36.32
C THR A 108 -18.63 -27.07 35.73
N ILE A 109 -18.69 -27.34 34.43
CA ILE A 109 -17.60 -27.94 33.66
C ILE A 109 -17.11 -26.93 32.63
N SER A 110 -15.79 -26.79 32.51
CA SER A 110 -15.16 -25.93 31.51
C SER A 110 -14.36 -26.78 30.52
N PHE A 111 -14.30 -26.31 29.28
CA PHE A 111 -13.65 -27.01 28.18
C PHE A 111 -12.45 -26.21 27.65
N PRO A 112 -11.30 -26.22 28.34
CA PRO A 112 -10.09 -25.57 27.87
C PRO A 112 -9.47 -26.37 26.70
N ASN A 113 -8.83 -25.67 25.77
CA ASN A 113 -8.11 -26.26 24.63
C ASN A 113 -9.00 -27.02 23.63
N LEU A 114 -10.27 -26.63 23.48
CA LEU A 114 -11.10 -27.09 22.36
C LEU A 114 -10.66 -26.41 21.05
N GLY A 115 -10.36 -27.18 20.03
CA GLY A 115 -10.10 -26.72 18.67
C GLY A 115 -11.18 -27.23 17.71
N ILE A 116 -11.33 -26.55 16.58
CA ILE A 116 -12.23 -26.97 15.49
C ILE A 116 -11.35 -27.29 14.27
N LEU A 117 -11.37 -28.56 13.89
CA LEU A 117 -10.70 -29.09 12.71
C LEU A 117 -11.60 -28.88 11.48
N HIS A 118 -11.11 -28.07 10.55
CA HIS A 118 -11.73 -27.76 9.29
C HIS A 118 -11.54 -28.93 8.31
N VAL A 119 -12.64 -29.36 7.68
CA VAL A 119 -12.63 -30.43 6.67
C VAL A 119 -12.57 -29.79 5.28
N THR A 120 -11.83 -30.42 4.36
CA THR A 120 -11.74 -29.93 2.98
C THR A 120 -13.06 -30.16 2.24
N LYS A 121 -13.43 -29.27 1.33
CA LYS A 121 -14.69 -29.37 0.57
C LYS A 121 -14.86 -30.71 -0.17
N LYS A 122 -13.74 -31.32 -0.61
CA LYS A 122 -13.72 -32.65 -1.26
C LYS A 122 -14.08 -33.80 -0.31
N ASN A 123 -13.78 -33.67 0.98
CA ASN A 123 -13.91 -34.75 1.96
C ASN A 123 -15.18 -34.64 2.82
N VAL A 124 -15.99 -33.58 2.65
CA VAL A 124 -17.18 -33.32 3.48
C VAL A 124 -18.12 -34.51 3.52
N ALA A 125 -18.49 -35.08 2.37
CA ALA A 125 -19.43 -36.19 2.29
C ALA A 125 -18.92 -37.43 3.05
N LYS A 126 -17.68 -37.84 2.80
CA LYS A 126 -17.05 -39.00 3.45
C LYS A 126 -16.94 -38.81 4.97
N THR A 127 -16.47 -37.65 5.41
CA THR A 127 -16.32 -37.37 6.85
C THR A 127 -17.67 -37.28 7.54
N LEU A 128 -18.69 -36.71 6.90
CA LEU A 128 -20.04 -36.64 7.45
C LEU A 128 -20.64 -38.04 7.65
N GLU A 129 -20.48 -38.94 6.66
CA GLU A 129 -20.94 -40.33 6.75
C GLU A 129 -20.30 -41.08 7.93
N GLU A 130 -18.97 -41.04 8.06
CA GLU A 130 -18.24 -41.66 9.17
C GLU A 130 -18.73 -41.15 10.54
N ARG A 131 -19.02 -39.84 10.62
CA ARG A 131 -19.50 -39.18 11.84
C ARG A 131 -20.91 -39.61 12.19
N MET A 132 -21.80 -39.74 11.21
CA MET A 132 -23.18 -40.20 11.41
C MET A 132 -23.23 -41.65 11.87
N VAL A 133 -22.42 -42.54 11.27
CA VAL A 133 -22.30 -43.95 11.66
C VAL A 133 -21.79 -44.09 13.10
N GLU A 134 -20.71 -43.39 13.45
CA GLU A 134 -20.14 -43.46 14.80
C GLU A 134 -21.11 -42.90 15.84
N ALA A 135 -21.81 -41.81 15.52
CA ALA A 135 -22.78 -41.21 16.42
C ALA A 135 -24.01 -42.11 16.62
N ALA A 136 -24.44 -42.83 15.57
CA ALA A 136 -25.50 -43.85 15.66
C ALA A 136 -25.06 -45.05 16.52
N ARG A 137 -23.81 -45.49 16.38
CA ARG A 137 -23.21 -46.57 17.18
C ARG A 137 -23.12 -46.23 18.66
N LEU A 138 -22.77 -44.98 18.99
CA LEU A 138 -22.55 -44.53 20.37
C LEU A 138 -23.84 -44.08 21.09
N GLY A 139 -24.95 -43.92 20.36
CA GLY A 139 -26.24 -43.54 20.95
C GLY A 139 -26.27 -42.11 21.51
N TYR A 140 -25.34 -41.25 21.09
CA TYR A 140 -25.25 -39.85 21.54
C TYR A 140 -26.21 -38.90 20.81
N ASN A 141 -26.96 -39.41 19.84
CA ASN A 141 -27.82 -38.63 18.97
C ASN A 141 -29.18 -38.37 19.61
N CYS A 142 -29.55 -37.09 19.73
CA CYS A 142 -30.88 -36.70 20.13
C CYS A 142 -31.41 -35.58 19.24
N GLY A 143 -32.53 -35.84 18.57
CA GLY A 143 -33.21 -34.85 17.73
C GLY A 143 -32.48 -34.46 16.45
N ILE A 144 -31.33 -35.06 16.16
CA ILE A 144 -30.63 -34.93 14.89
C ILE A 144 -31.26 -35.93 13.92
N SER A 145 -31.86 -35.45 12.83
CA SER A 145 -32.34 -36.30 11.74
C SER A 145 -31.15 -37.04 11.13
N ILE A 146 -31.13 -38.36 11.23
CA ILE A 146 -30.13 -39.21 10.59
C ILE A 146 -30.84 -39.86 9.41
N HIS A 147 -30.64 -39.35 8.20
CA HIS A 147 -31.15 -40.00 7.01
C HIS A 147 -30.21 -41.15 6.61
N PRO A 148 -30.69 -42.41 6.50
CA PRO A 148 -29.87 -43.55 6.14
C PRO A 148 -29.55 -43.63 4.63
N ASP A 149 -30.10 -42.72 3.81
CA ASP A 149 -29.98 -42.75 2.36
C ASP A 149 -28.79 -41.90 1.85
N ILE A 150 -27.92 -42.52 1.05
CA ILE A 150 -26.68 -41.91 0.51
C ILE A 150 -26.98 -40.66 -0.35
N ASP A 151 -28.08 -40.64 -1.08
CA ASP A 151 -28.47 -39.51 -1.94
C ASP A 151 -28.85 -38.26 -1.13
N VAL A 152 -29.44 -38.45 0.06
CA VAL A 152 -29.78 -37.36 0.98
C VAL A 152 -28.51 -36.81 1.63
N LEU A 153 -27.56 -37.68 1.99
CA LEU A 153 -26.25 -37.28 2.53
C LEU A 153 -25.44 -36.45 1.52
N GLN A 154 -25.51 -36.78 0.23
CA GLN A 154 -24.89 -35.97 -0.81
C GLN A 154 -25.56 -34.60 -0.98
N GLY A 155 -26.88 -34.50 -0.75
CA GLY A 155 -27.61 -33.24 -0.70
C GLY A 155 -27.19 -32.38 0.49
N GLU A 156 -27.19 -32.95 1.70
CA GLU A 156 -26.78 -32.28 2.94
C GLU A 156 -25.33 -31.82 2.90
N ALA A 157 -24.42 -32.63 2.34
CA ALA A 157 -23.02 -32.27 2.16
C ALA A 157 -22.80 -31.12 1.15
N LYS A 158 -23.71 -30.92 0.18
CA LYS A 158 -23.64 -29.82 -0.79
C LYS A 158 -24.14 -28.49 -0.23
N GLU A 159 -25.12 -28.53 0.68
CA GLU A 159 -25.71 -27.34 1.31
C GLU A 159 -25.03 -26.93 2.62
N MET A 160 -24.10 -27.73 3.15
CA MET A 160 -23.42 -27.47 4.42
C MET A 160 -22.48 -26.26 4.35
N ASP A 161 -22.70 -25.30 5.25
CA ASP A 161 -21.85 -24.12 5.39
C ASP A 161 -20.64 -24.42 6.27
N LEU A 162 -19.45 -24.50 5.66
CA LEU A 162 -18.19 -24.75 6.35
C LEU A 162 -17.67 -23.52 7.14
N SER A 163 -18.27 -22.34 6.97
CA SER A 163 -17.82 -21.11 7.64
C SER A 163 -18.39 -20.94 9.05
N VAL A 164 -19.41 -21.71 9.44
CA VAL A 164 -20.13 -21.53 10.70
C VAL A 164 -20.51 -22.86 11.33
N VAL A 165 -20.32 -22.99 12.64
CA VAL A 165 -20.69 -24.17 13.42
C VAL A 165 -21.35 -23.79 14.73
N ARG A 166 -22.08 -24.71 15.36
CA ARG A 166 -22.55 -24.58 16.75
C ARG A 166 -22.08 -25.76 17.60
N LEU A 167 -21.92 -25.53 18.90
CA LEU A 167 -21.62 -26.59 19.87
C LEU A 167 -22.92 -27.10 20.48
N MET A 168 -23.13 -28.40 20.48
CA MET A 168 -24.24 -29.07 21.14
C MET A 168 -23.72 -29.79 22.38
N PHE A 169 -24.26 -29.42 23.54
CA PHE A 169 -23.90 -29.99 24.83
C PHE A 169 -25.00 -30.97 25.26
N THR A 170 -24.62 -32.22 25.50
CA THR A 170 -25.52 -33.27 25.99
C THR A 170 -24.97 -33.86 27.28
N ALA A 171 -25.74 -33.79 28.37
CA ALA A 171 -25.35 -34.36 29.65
C ALA A 171 -26.01 -35.72 29.90
N PHE A 172 -25.24 -36.66 30.44
CA PHE A 172 -25.65 -38.00 30.82
C PHE A 172 -25.41 -38.21 32.32
N LEU A 173 -26.43 -38.69 32.99
CA LEU A 173 -26.44 -38.95 34.41
C LEU A 173 -26.26 -40.46 34.65
N PRO A 174 -25.64 -40.86 35.77
CA PRO A 174 -25.42 -42.25 36.13
C PRO A 174 -26.76 -42.95 36.43
N ASN A 175 -26.84 -44.20 36.01
CA ASN A 175 -27.88 -45.15 36.42
C ASN A 175 -27.45 -45.95 37.65
N SER A 176 -28.36 -46.80 38.14
CA SER A 176 -28.14 -47.73 39.26
C SER A 176 -26.92 -48.64 39.07
N ASP A 177 -26.52 -48.91 37.83
CA ASP A 177 -25.37 -49.76 37.46
C ASP A 177 -24.05 -48.96 37.34
N GLY A 178 -24.02 -47.68 37.70
CA GLY A 178 -22.85 -46.79 37.58
C GLY A 178 -22.57 -46.29 36.15
N GLY A 179 -23.25 -46.83 35.13
CA GLY A 179 -23.13 -46.36 33.74
C GLY A 179 -23.92 -45.07 33.47
N PHE A 180 -23.33 -44.14 32.71
CA PHE A 180 -23.97 -42.87 32.30
C PHE A 180 -24.95 -43.10 31.15
N SER A 181 -26.24 -43.23 31.45
CA SER A 181 -27.28 -43.55 30.45
C SER A 181 -28.54 -42.69 30.55
N ARG A 182 -28.74 -41.94 31.65
CA ARG A 182 -29.85 -40.99 31.77
C ARG A 182 -29.52 -39.66 31.11
N ARG A 183 -29.99 -39.48 29.88
CA ARG A 183 -29.73 -38.28 29.06
C ARG A 183 -30.60 -37.09 29.46
N LEU A 184 -30.03 -35.89 29.49
CA LEU A 184 -30.72 -34.61 29.59
C LEU A 184 -30.98 -34.00 28.20
N GLU A 185 -31.88 -33.02 28.14
CA GLU A 185 -32.17 -32.28 26.90
C GLU A 185 -30.89 -31.57 26.41
N PRO A 186 -30.55 -31.71 25.12
CA PRO A 186 -29.35 -31.07 24.59
C PRO A 186 -29.52 -29.56 24.51
N VAL A 187 -28.43 -28.84 24.71
CA VAL A 187 -28.41 -27.38 24.56
C VAL A 187 -27.39 -26.97 23.52
N VAL A 188 -27.82 -26.17 22.57
CA VAL A 188 -26.99 -25.69 21.47
C VAL A 188 -26.45 -24.29 21.82
N SER A 189 -25.18 -24.04 21.51
CA SER A 189 -24.55 -22.73 21.70
C SER A 189 -24.94 -21.74 20.62
N GLU A 190 -24.56 -20.49 20.86
CA GLU A 190 -24.45 -19.47 19.80
C GLU A 190 -23.55 -19.96 18.64
N PRO A 191 -23.80 -19.47 17.40
CA PRO A 191 -22.97 -19.80 16.25
C PRO A 191 -21.55 -19.26 16.41
N ILE A 192 -20.59 -20.10 16.03
CA ILE A 192 -19.17 -19.81 15.99
C ILE A 192 -18.79 -19.65 14.52
N TYR A 193 -18.28 -18.50 14.18
CA TYR A 193 -17.86 -18.19 12.82
C TYR A 193 -16.36 -18.35 12.64
N ASP A 194 -15.94 -18.90 11.51
CA ASP A 194 -14.52 -18.98 11.15
C ASP A 194 -13.98 -17.60 10.78
N SER A 195 -13.01 -17.11 11.55
CA SER A 195 -12.31 -15.85 11.27
C SER A 195 -11.56 -15.83 9.93
N LYS A 196 -11.29 -16.99 9.32
CA LYS A 196 -10.71 -17.07 7.97
C LYS A 196 -11.76 -17.02 6.86
N ALA A 197 -13.04 -17.21 7.18
CA ALA A 197 -14.10 -17.11 6.20
C ALA A 197 -14.30 -15.64 5.77
N PRO A 198 -14.46 -15.35 4.47
CA PRO A 198 -14.55 -13.97 3.97
C PRO A 198 -15.74 -13.15 4.50
N ASN A 199 -16.83 -13.84 4.85
CA ASN A 199 -18.08 -13.30 5.39
C ASN A 199 -18.10 -13.17 6.92
N ALA A 200 -17.04 -13.65 7.60
CA ALA A 200 -16.94 -13.72 9.05
C ALA A 200 -15.56 -13.25 9.57
N SER A 201 -14.77 -12.64 8.68
CA SER A 201 -13.51 -12.01 9.06
C SER A 201 -13.79 -10.85 10.02
N ASN A 202 -12.92 -10.68 11.02
CA ASN A 202 -13.04 -9.54 11.91
C ASN A 202 -12.66 -8.26 11.13
N LEU A 203 -13.53 -7.25 11.17
CA LEU A 203 -13.28 -5.98 10.50
C LEU A 203 -12.29 -5.16 11.32
N LYS A 204 -11.24 -4.66 10.67
CA LYS A 204 -10.25 -3.81 11.34
C LYS A 204 -9.68 -2.76 10.41
N ILE A 205 -9.68 -1.51 10.86
CA ILE A 205 -8.96 -0.42 10.21
C ILE A 205 -7.50 -0.48 10.67
N VAL A 206 -6.59 -0.80 9.76
CA VAL A 206 -5.15 -0.87 10.05
C VAL A 206 -4.57 0.54 10.06
N ARG A 207 -4.76 1.30 8.98
CA ARG A 207 -4.19 2.65 8.81
C ARG A 207 -5.08 3.50 7.91
N MET A 208 -5.05 4.82 8.11
CA MET A 208 -5.65 5.81 7.23
C MET A 208 -4.57 6.82 6.86
N ASP A 209 -4.57 7.32 5.62
CA ASP A 209 -3.64 8.36 5.16
C ASP A 209 -3.99 9.73 5.76
N ARG A 210 -5.29 10.03 5.86
CA ARG A 210 -5.86 11.25 6.44
C ARG A 210 -6.78 10.90 7.59
N THR A 211 -6.55 11.54 8.73
CA THR A 211 -7.40 11.46 9.92
C THR A 211 -8.10 12.79 10.22
N ALA A 212 -8.08 13.72 9.25
CA ALA A 212 -8.80 14.97 9.33
C ALA A 212 -9.16 15.46 7.92
N GLY A 213 -10.23 16.26 7.82
CA GLY A 213 -10.71 16.81 6.55
C GLY A 213 -11.72 17.94 6.70
N CYS A 214 -12.07 18.59 5.60
CA CYS A 214 -12.99 19.73 5.61
C CYS A 214 -14.45 19.30 5.86
N VAL A 215 -15.22 20.12 6.59
CA VAL A 215 -16.68 19.93 6.81
C VAL A 215 -17.50 19.84 5.52
N SER A 216 -16.99 20.38 4.41
CA SER A 216 -17.63 20.30 3.09
C SER A 216 -17.61 18.88 2.49
N GLY A 217 -16.77 17.98 3.02
CA GLY A 217 -16.61 16.61 2.54
C GLY A 217 -16.01 16.54 1.13
N GLY A 218 -15.99 15.33 0.56
CA GLY A 218 -15.54 15.06 -0.81
C GLY A 218 -14.03 14.87 -0.98
N GLU A 219 -13.28 14.85 0.12
CA GLU A 219 -11.84 14.59 0.10
C GLU A 219 -11.59 13.09 -0.01
N GLU A 220 -10.65 12.70 -0.87
CA GLU A 220 -10.26 11.30 -1.04
C GLU A 220 -9.35 10.84 0.11
N VAL A 221 -9.71 9.70 0.69
CA VAL A 221 -9.02 9.06 1.83
C VAL A 221 -8.69 7.62 1.45
N TYR A 222 -7.45 7.23 1.72
CA TYR A 222 -6.94 5.88 1.54
C TYR A 222 -6.95 5.15 2.88
N LEU A 223 -7.80 4.14 2.99
CA LEU A 223 -7.96 3.33 4.19
C LEU A 223 -7.43 1.92 3.95
N LEU A 224 -6.44 1.52 4.74
CA LEU A 224 -5.93 0.15 4.79
C LEU A 224 -6.67 -0.63 5.87
N CYS A 225 -7.18 -1.80 5.50
CA CYS A 225 -7.95 -2.68 6.39
C CYS A 225 -7.55 -4.14 6.25
N ASP A 226 -8.03 -4.96 7.19
CA ASP A 226 -8.01 -6.41 7.03
C ASP A 226 -8.98 -6.83 5.89
N LYS A 227 -8.99 -8.13 5.57
CA LYS A 227 -9.71 -8.67 4.41
C LYS A 227 -11.22 -8.34 4.45
N VAL A 228 -11.68 -7.57 3.47
CA VAL A 228 -13.10 -7.19 3.25
C VAL A 228 -13.64 -7.66 1.91
N GLN A 229 -14.96 -7.81 1.80
CA GLN A 229 -15.64 -8.07 0.53
C GLN A 229 -16.11 -6.76 -0.09
N LYS A 230 -15.79 -6.53 -1.38
CA LYS A 230 -16.08 -5.25 -2.06
C LYS A 230 -17.56 -4.88 -2.12
N ASP A 231 -18.44 -5.88 -2.21
CA ASP A 231 -19.88 -5.67 -2.36
C ASP A 231 -20.60 -5.57 -1.00
N ASP A 232 -19.93 -5.99 0.07
CA ASP A 232 -20.49 -6.12 1.42
C ASP A 232 -19.73 -5.29 2.46
N ILE A 233 -19.26 -4.10 2.08
CA ILE A 233 -18.53 -3.20 2.98
C ILE A 233 -18.99 -1.76 2.82
N GLN A 234 -18.96 -1.01 3.93
CA GLN A 234 -19.20 0.42 3.99
C GLN A 234 -18.33 1.06 5.07
N VAL A 235 -17.95 2.33 4.86
CA VAL A 235 -17.19 3.12 5.82
C VAL A 235 -18.17 4.06 6.52
N ARG A 236 -18.38 3.89 7.82
CA ARG A 236 -19.35 4.63 8.63
C ARG A 236 -18.65 5.69 9.46
N PHE A 237 -19.06 6.94 9.30
CA PHE A 237 -18.70 8.08 10.13
C PHE A 237 -19.84 8.36 11.09
N TYR A 238 -19.54 8.55 12.36
CA TYR A 238 -20.57 8.83 13.35
C TYR A 238 -20.05 9.62 14.56
N GLU A 239 -20.97 10.28 15.25
CA GLU A 239 -20.74 10.99 16.51
C GLU A 239 -21.74 10.47 17.55
N GLU A 240 -21.26 10.20 18.76
CA GLU A 240 -22.05 9.73 19.90
C GLU A 240 -21.85 10.69 21.07
N ASP A 241 -22.96 11.18 21.64
CA ASP A 241 -23.00 11.97 22.87
C ASP A 241 -23.67 11.16 24.00
N ASP A 242 -23.74 11.70 25.23
CA ASP A 242 -24.32 11.05 26.42
C ASP A 242 -25.80 10.61 26.26
N SER A 243 -26.48 11.05 25.20
CA SER A 243 -27.88 10.70 24.87
C SER A 243 -28.02 9.70 23.72
N GLY A 244 -26.91 9.25 23.12
CA GLY A 244 -26.86 8.28 22.02
C GLY A 244 -26.21 8.83 20.74
N LEU A 245 -26.52 8.19 19.61
CA LEU A 245 -25.99 8.51 18.28
C LEU A 245 -26.55 9.86 17.80
N THR A 246 -25.69 10.86 17.60
CA THR A 246 -26.11 12.23 17.21
C THR A 246 -25.90 12.54 15.74
N TRP A 247 -24.98 11.84 15.07
CA TRP A 247 -24.80 11.95 13.62
C TRP A 247 -24.25 10.65 13.04
N GLU A 248 -24.68 10.33 11.82
CA GLU A 248 -24.20 9.19 11.04
C GLU A 248 -24.16 9.57 9.55
N ALA A 249 -23.05 9.24 8.89
CA ALA A 249 -22.91 9.34 7.45
C ALA A 249 -22.00 8.23 6.91
N MET A 250 -22.15 7.90 5.63
CA MET A 250 -21.33 6.90 4.95
C MET A 250 -20.31 7.57 4.04
N GLY A 251 -19.08 7.05 4.03
CA GLY A 251 -18.08 7.39 3.03
C GLY A 251 -18.55 6.96 1.64
N ASP A 252 -18.27 7.79 0.64
CA ASP A 252 -18.71 7.59 -0.74
C ASP A 252 -17.63 6.84 -1.54
N PHE A 253 -17.96 5.65 -2.03
CA PHE A 253 -17.09 4.83 -2.87
C PHE A 253 -17.87 3.73 -3.61
N SER A 254 -17.30 3.26 -4.72
CA SER A 254 -17.78 2.14 -5.52
C SER A 254 -17.07 0.83 -5.14
N PRO A 255 -17.66 -0.36 -5.37
CA PRO A 255 -16.96 -1.64 -5.21
C PRO A 255 -15.65 -1.75 -6.02
N THR A 256 -15.46 -0.93 -7.06
CA THR A 256 -14.21 -0.82 -7.83
C THR A 256 -13.07 -0.17 -7.05
N ASP A 257 -13.40 0.65 -6.06
CA ASP A 257 -12.43 1.42 -5.26
C ASP A 257 -11.88 0.58 -4.08
N VAL A 258 -12.41 -0.64 -3.91
CA VAL A 258 -11.89 -1.63 -2.97
C VAL A 258 -10.74 -2.40 -3.63
N HIS A 259 -9.51 -1.97 -3.34
CA HIS A 259 -8.31 -2.55 -3.92
C HIS A 259 -7.93 -3.87 -3.25
N ARG A 260 -8.05 -4.97 -4.01
CA ARG A 260 -7.62 -6.33 -3.64
C ARG A 260 -8.09 -6.78 -2.24
N GLN A 261 -9.26 -6.34 -1.78
CA GLN A 261 -9.85 -6.68 -0.47
C GLN A 261 -9.13 -6.12 0.77
N PHE A 262 -8.06 -5.32 0.62
CA PHE A 262 -7.23 -4.85 1.75
C PHE A 262 -7.12 -3.32 1.84
N ALA A 263 -7.59 -2.59 0.84
CA ALA A 263 -7.64 -1.15 0.88
C ALA A 263 -8.95 -0.64 0.27
N ILE A 264 -9.41 0.49 0.77
CA ILE A 264 -10.61 1.18 0.30
C ILE A 264 -10.20 2.63 0.06
N VAL A 265 -10.40 3.10 -1.17
CA VAL A 265 -10.34 4.53 -1.49
C VAL A 265 -11.77 5.05 -1.44
N PHE A 266 -12.03 6.06 -0.62
CA PHE A 266 -13.36 6.64 -0.49
C PHE A 266 -13.30 8.14 -0.30
N LYS A 267 -14.42 8.82 -0.54
CA LYS A 267 -14.59 10.26 -0.31
C LYS A 267 -15.30 10.52 1.01
N THR A 268 -14.79 11.48 1.78
CA THR A 268 -15.36 11.84 3.08
C THR A 268 -16.79 12.37 2.93
N PRO A 269 -17.73 11.97 3.81
CA PRO A 269 -19.07 12.54 3.79
C PRO A 269 -19.07 14.01 4.24
N LYS A 270 -20.14 14.73 3.89
CA LYS A 270 -20.35 16.10 4.39
C LYS A 270 -20.71 16.05 5.87
N TYR A 271 -20.06 16.89 6.68
CA TYR A 271 -20.42 17.01 8.09
C TYR A 271 -21.79 17.71 8.25
N ARG A 272 -22.53 17.40 9.32
CA ARG A 272 -23.88 17.96 9.58
C ARG A 272 -23.90 19.48 9.55
N ASP A 273 -22.88 20.10 10.15
CA ASP A 273 -22.77 21.55 10.29
C ASP A 273 -21.65 22.08 9.38
N GLN A 274 -22.05 22.67 8.25
CA GLN A 274 -21.11 23.28 7.29
C GLN A 274 -20.42 24.54 7.84
N ASN A 275 -21.03 25.21 8.82
CA ASN A 275 -20.54 26.47 9.42
C ASN A 275 -19.81 26.22 10.75
N LEU A 276 -19.00 25.18 10.80
CA LEU A 276 -18.24 24.83 11.99
C LEU A 276 -17.24 25.96 12.32
N GLN A 277 -17.06 26.29 13.60
CA GLN A 277 -16.10 27.32 14.05
C GLN A 277 -14.86 26.73 14.74
N LYS A 278 -14.98 25.50 15.26
CA LYS A 278 -13.91 24.76 15.94
C LYS A 278 -13.81 23.35 15.38
N PRO A 279 -12.62 22.75 15.27
CA PRO A 279 -12.50 21.37 14.82
C PRO A 279 -13.29 20.41 15.72
N THR A 280 -14.06 19.51 15.11
CA THR A 280 -14.87 18.50 15.81
C THR A 280 -14.38 17.10 15.45
N SER A 281 -14.18 16.26 16.46
CA SER A 281 -13.75 14.88 16.26
C SER A 281 -14.97 13.96 16.19
N VAL A 282 -15.04 13.18 15.11
CA VAL A 282 -16.01 12.09 14.91
C VAL A 282 -15.28 10.75 14.93
N LEU A 283 -16.03 9.65 14.91
CA LEU A 283 -15.52 8.30 14.85
C LEU A 283 -15.78 7.69 13.46
N VAL A 284 -14.82 6.89 13.00
CA VAL A 284 -14.85 6.17 11.73
C VAL A 284 -14.69 4.69 12.00
N GLN A 285 -15.58 3.88 11.45
CA GLN A 285 -15.53 2.42 11.55
C GLN A 285 -15.90 1.78 10.24
N LEU A 286 -15.35 0.59 9.98
CA LEU A 286 -15.84 -0.27 8.91
C LEU A 286 -17.10 -0.97 9.40
N LYS A 287 -18.09 -1.09 8.51
CA LYS A 287 -19.33 -1.81 8.79
C LYS A 287 -19.65 -2.74 7.62
N ARG A 288 -19.96 -4.01 7.90
CA ARG A 288 -20.42 -4.97 6.88
C ARG A 288 -21.92 -4.76 6.63
N LYS A 289 -22.40 -4.88 5.38
CA LYS A 289 -23.81 -4.60 5.04
C LYS A 289 -24.73 -5.77 5.38
N SER A 290 -24.23 -7.00 5.30
CA SER A 290 -24.99 -8.24 5.50
C SER A 290 -25.38 -8.49 6.96
N ASP A 291 -24.43 -8.38 7.89
CA ASP A 291 -24.63 -8.70 9.32
C ASP A 291 -24.51 -7.49 10.26
N ASN A 292 -24.30 -6.29 9.71
CA ASN A 292 -24.08 -5.05 10.46
C ASN A 292 -22.89 -5.10 11.45
N GLU A 293 -21.95 -6.03 11.30
CA GLU A 293 -20.73 -6.08 12.13
C GLU A 293 -19.87 -4.83 11.90
N THR A 294 -19.25 -4.34 12.97
CA THR A 294 -18.42 -3.13 12.94
C THR A 294 -16.99 -3.39 13.42
N SER A 295 -16.03 -2.64 12.89
CA SER A 295 -14.66 -2.61 13.41
C SER A 295 -14.54 -1.76 14.67
N GLU A 296 -13.40 -1.86 15.36
CA GLU A 296 -13.01 -0.84 16.35
C GLU A 296 -13.00 0.56 15.69
N PRO A 297 -13.57 1.58 16.36
CA PRO A 297 -13.65 2.92 15.79
C PRO A 297 -12.31 3.65 15.86
N LYS A 298 -12.04 4.49 14.86
CA LYS A 298 -10.89 5.41 14.83
C LYS A 298 -11.34 6.87 14.78
N PRO A 299 -10.65 7.78 15.48
CA PRO A 299 -11.00 9.20 15.45
C PRO A 299 -10.68 9.83 14.09
N PHE A 300 -11.55 10.74 13.65
CA PHE A 300 -11.38 11.59 12.46
C PHE A 300 -11.85 13.01 12.77
N THR A 301 -11.07 14.03 12.42
CA THR A 301 -11.37 15.42 12.80
C THR A 301 -11.85 16.25 11.61
N TYR A 302 -13.06 16.79 11.70
CA TYR A 302 -13.56 17.77 10.73
C TYR A 302 -13.10 19.18 11.09
N HIS A 303 -12.56 19.91 10.11
CA HIS A 303 -12.14 21.31 10.27
C HIS A 303 -13.02 22.27 9.47
N PRO A 304 -13.17 23.53 9.93
CA PRO A 304 -13.94 24.55 9.23
C PRO A 304 -13.45 24.78 7.80
N GLN A 305 -14.37 25.18 6.92
CA GLN A 305 -14.03 25.55 5.55
C GLN A 305 -13.38 26.93 5.54
N ILE A 306 -12.09 27.00 5.20
CA ILE A 306 -11.39 28.27 4.97
C ILE A 306 -11.83 28.77 3.58
N ILE A 307 -12.89 29.57 3.54
CA ILE A 307 -13.34 30.22 2.30
C ILE A 307 -12.44 31.43 2.08
N ASP A 308 -11.46 31.29 1.20
CA ASP A 308 -10.45 32.31 0.88
C ASP A 308 -11.00 33.49 0.05
N LYS A 309 -12.16 34.02 0.44
CA LYS A 309 -12.76 35.21 -0.20
C LYS A 309 -12.07 36.51 0.24
N GLU A 310 -11.43 36.51 1.40
CA GLU A 310 -10.83 37.71 2.01
C GLU A 310 -9.41 37.98 1.46
N GLU A 311 -8.58 36.97 1.20
CA GLU A 311 -7.25 37.13 0.57
C GLU A 311 -7.38 37.56 -0.91
N VAL A 312 -8.39 37.04 -1.62
CA VAL A 312 -8.70 37.43 -3.01
C VAL A 312 -9.23 38.87 -3.10
N GLN A 313 -10.05 39.32 -2.14
CA GLN A 313 -10.47 40.73 -2.06
C GLN A 313 -9.32 41.64 -1.66
N ARG A 314 -8.45 41.21 -0.75
CA ARG A 314 -7.24 41.95 -0.35
C ARG A 314 -6.23 42.08 -1.50
N LYS A 315 -6.10 41.06 -2.35
CA LYS A 315 -5.32 41.09 -3.60
C LYS A 315 -5.96 42.00 -4.66
N ARG A 316 -7.30 42.09 -4.73
CA ARG A 316 -8.02 43.01 -5.64
C ARG A 316 -8.03 44.47 -5.18
N GLN A 317 -7.87 44.76 -3.89
CA GLN A 317 -7.92 46.12 -3.33
C GLN A 317 -6.57 46.83 -3.20
N LYS A 318 -5.44 46.18 -3.54
CA LYS A 318 -4.15 46.89 -3.67
C LYS A 318 -4.12 47.66 -4.99
N THR A 319 -4.75 48.84 -5.01
CA THR A 319 -4.42 49.90 -5.96
C THR A 319 -2.97 50.34 -5.77
N LEU A 320 -2.26 50.54 -6.89
CA LEU A 320 -0.84 50.94 -6.95
C LEU A 320 -0.52 52.15 -6.03
N PRO A 321 0.68 52.21 -5.41
CA PRO A 321 1.18 53.43 -4.81
C PRO A 321 1.45 54.48 -5.90
N ASN A 322 0.96 55.70 -5.69
CA ASN A 322 1.25 56.87 -6.54
C ASN A 322 2.76 57.04 -6.74
N PHE A 323 3.21 56.93 -8.00
CA PHE A 323 4.47 57.51 -8.43
C PHE A 323 4.31 59.04 -8.45
N GLN A 324 5.11 59.75 -7.64
CA GLN A 324 5.28 61.19 -7.80
C GLN A 324 6.11 61.43 -9.07
N ASP A 325 5.46 61.87 -10.14
CA ASP A 325 6.15 62.39 -11.32
C ASP A 325 6.76 63.76 -11.00
N PHE A 326 8.08 63.77 -10.84
CA PHE A 326 8.91 64.96 -10.96
C PHE A 326 9.14 65.23 -12.46
N SER A 327 8.41 66.17 -13.06
CA SER A 327 8.90 66.90 -14.23
C SER A 327 8.20 68.25 -14.36
N GLY A 328 8.99 69.28 -14.70
CA GLY A 328 8.60 70.67 -14.63
C GLY A 328 7.93 71.25 -15.88
N HIS A 329 7.44 72.48 -15.68
CA HIS A 329 7.17 73.55 -16.65
C HIS A 329 6.19 73.30 -17.81
N GLY A 330 5.09 74.07 -17.80
CA GLY A 330 4.42 74.49 -19.04
C GLY A 330 2.92 74.81 -18.93
N GLY A 331 2.60 76.07 -18.65
CA GLY A 331 1.53 76.86 -19.31
C GLY A 331 0.09 76.31 -19.46
N GLY A 332 -0.86 77.03 -18.85
CA GLY A 332 -2.00 77.57 -19.60
C GLY A 332 -3.39 76.95 -19.38
N GLY A 333 -4.26 77.72 -18.69
CA GLY A 333 -5.57 78.06 -19.26
C GLY A 333 -6.82 77.32 -18.77
N GLY A 334 -7.55 77.96 -17.82
CA GLY A 334 -9.02 78.02 -17.73
C GLY A 334 -9.79 76.72 -17.44
N LEU A 335 -11.02 76.71 -16.91
CA LEU A 335 -11.91 77.70 -16.32
C LEU A 335 -13.16 76.91 -15.84
N TYR A 336 -13.80 77.37 -14.76
CA TYR A 336 -15.15 76.97 -14.25
C TYR A 336 -15.29 75.61 -13.53
N ARG A 337 -16.07 75.42 -12.44
CA ARG A 337 -16.86 76.30 -11.55
C ARG A 337 -17.51 75.43 -10.47
N GLY A 338 -17.52 75.92 -9.22
CA GLY A 338 -18.54 75.65 -8.19
C GLY A 338 -18.34 74.38 -7.34
N GLY A 339 -18.50 74.39 -6.03
CA GLY A 339 -18.97 75.42 -5.10
C GLY A 339 -19.53 74.76 -3.83
N GLY A 340 -19.35 75.42 -2.68
CA GLY A 340 -20.02 75.12 -1.38
C GLY A 340 -19.39 73.96 -0.62
N GLY A 341 -18.72 74.17 0.53
CA GLY A 341 -19.31 74.66 1.79
C GLY A 341 -19.75 73.44 2.60
N GLY A 342 -19.41 73.21 3.87
CA GLY A 342 -18.82 73.97 4.96
C GLY A 342 -19.21 73.21 6.25
N GLY A 343 -18.48 73.44 7.35
CA GLY A 343 -18.86 72.94 8.69
C GLY A 343 -17.82 71.98 9.29
N ARG A 344 -16.77 72.51 9.92
CA ARG A 344 -16.70 72.83 11.37
C ARG A 344 -16.59 71.56 12.25
N GLY A 345 -15.43 71.44 12.90
CA GLY A 345 -15.20 70.55 14.06
C GLY A 345 -15.95 71.04 15.32
N PRO A 346 -15.48 70.78 16.57
CA PRO A 346 -14.06 70.63 16.95
C PRO A 346 -13.78 69.60 18.08
N ALA A 347 -12.50 69.53 18.47
CA ALA A 347 -12.00 69.42 19.85
C ALA A 347 -12.23 68.10 20.62
N ALA A 348 -11.42 67.69 21.59
CA ALA A 348 -10.09 68.04 22.09
C ALA A 348 -9.77 67.07 23.26
N GLY A 349 -8.49 66.97 23.63
CA GLY A 349 -8.05 66.58 24.97
C GLY A 349 -7.84 65.07 25.17
N GLY A 350 -6.78 64.60 25.83
CA GLY A 350 -5.72 65.29 26.53
C GLY A 350 -5.05 64.33 27.52
N GLY A 351 -3.72 64.33 27.50
CA GLY A 351 -2.90 64.27 28.71
C GLY A 351 -2.62 62.92 29.40
N PRO A 352 -1.55 62.86 30.22
CA PRO A 352 -0.66 61.70 30.31
C PRO A 352 -0.46 61.15 31.74
N GLY A 353 0.26 60.02 31.87
CA GLY A 353 1.22 59.84 32.98
C GLY A 353 1.12 58.59 33.85
N SER A 354 2.31 57.96 34.00
CA SER A 354 2.94 57.47 35.24
C SER A 354 2.97 55.97 35.59
N ALA A 355 4.14 55.37 35.31
CA ALA A 355 5.10 54.71 36.21
C ALA A 355 4.69 53.59 37.20
N GLY A 356 5.45 52.48 37.13
CA GLY A 356 5.64 51.47 38.19
C GLY A 356 6.40 50.24 37.67
N GLY A 357 7.64 50.02 38.12
CA GLY A 357 8.63 49.11 37.53
C GLY A 357 8.71 47.68 38.09
N GLY A 358 9.58 46.87 37.48
CA GLY A 358 9.99 45.53 37.95
C GLY A 358 10.52 44.64 36.83
N GLY A 359 11.83 44.39 36.77
CA GLY A 359 12.50 43.84 35.58
C GLY A 359 12.75 42.33 35.52
N LYS A 360 13.13 41.94 34.29
CA LYS A 360 13.98 40.82 33.81
C LYS A 360 13.33 39.85 32.79
N LYS A 361 13.45 40.26 31.51
CA LYS A 361 13.86 39.55 30.27
C LYS A 361 13.62 38.04 30.13
N ASN A 362 12.91 37.65 29.05
CA ASN A 362 13.50 37.10 27.80
C ASN A 362 12.40 36.84 26.73
N THR A 363 12.29 37.68 25.69
CA THR A 363 12.88 37.59 24.32
C THR A 363 12.06 36.76 23.32
N CYS A 364 11.33 37.43 22.42
CA CYS A 364 11.56 37.43 20.95
C CYS A 364 10.45 38.22 20.24
N PHE A 365 10.52 39.56 20.22
CA PHE A 365 9.70 40.42 19.34
C PHE A 365 10.31 41.83 19.25
N SER A 366 11.58 41.92 18.86
CA SER A 366 12.25 43.22 18.62
C SER A 366 13.58 43.02 17.88
N LEU A 367 13.55 42.51 16.64
CA LEU A 367 14.73 42.49 15.76
C LEU A 367 14.51 43.14 14.38
N CYS A 368 13.29 43.50 13.99
CA CYS A 368 13.01 43.83 12.58
C CYS A 368 13.25 45.29 12.14
N VAL A 369 13.82 46.17 12.96
CA VAL A 369 13.97 47.61 12.61
C VAL A 369 15.42 48.04 12.36
N TYR A 370 16.42 47.23 12.73
CA TYR A 370 17.84 47.52 12.47
C TYR A 370 18.39 46.88 11.18
N ASP A 371 17.70 45.91 10.58
CA ASP A 371 18.21 45.14 9.42
C ASP A 371 18.00 45.82 8.05
N ALA A 372 17.03 46.73 7.91
CA ALA A 372 16.68 47.33 6.62
C ALA A 372 17.72 48.32 6.08
N ASP A 373 18.36 49.10 6.97
CA ASP A 373 19.39 50.09 6.58
C ASP A 373 20.70 49.41 6.13
N VAL A 374 21.02 48.23 6.66
CA VAL A 374 22.23 47.47 6.30
C VAL A 374 22.09 46.85 4.90
N GLN A 375 20.93 46.27 4.57
CA GLN A 375 20.68 45.68 3.25
C GLN A 375 20.71 46.70 2.11
N CYS A 376 20.23 47.92 2.36
CA CYS A 376 20.23 49.00 1.36
C CYS A 376 21.67 49.50 1.06
N SER A 377 22.52 49.55 2.08
CA SER A 377 23.94 49.91 1.93
C SER A 377 24.72 48.89 1.10
N ASP A 378 24.51 47.60 1.33
CA ASP A 378 25.18 46.52 0.58
C ASP A 378 24.76 46.49 -0.90
N GLN A 379 23.48 46.75 -1.19
CA GLN A 379 22.98 46.85 -2.58
C GLN A 379 23.57 48.05 -3.33
N LEU A 380 23.69 49.21 -2.68
CA LEU A 380 24.34 50.39 -3.26
C LEU A 380 25.83 50.14 -3.54
N GLN A 381 26.52 49.48 -2.61
CA GLN A 381 27.93 49.14 -2.78
C GLN A 381 28.15 48.14 -3.92
N ALA A 382 27.27 47.14 -4.06
CA ALA A 382 27.29 46.23 -5.20
C ALA A 382 27.03 46.94 -6.54
N LEU A 383 26.13 47.93 -6.57
CA LEU A 383 25.88 48.75 -7.76
C LEU A 383 27.09 49.61 -8.14
N PHE A 384 27.81 50.17 -7.16
CA PHE A 384 29.05 50.90 -7.40
C PHE A 384 30.17 49.97 -7.89
N GLN A 385 30.28 48.74 -7.37
CA GLN A 385 31.27 47.79 -7.87
C GLN A 385 30.94 47.32 -9.29
N TYR A 386 29.67 47.11 -9.61
CA TYR A 386 29.23 46.80 -10.97
C TYR A 386 29.55 47.93 -11.96
N SER A 387 29.35 49.20 -11.60
CA SER A 387 29.64 50.31 -12.51
C SER A 387 31.14 50.50 -12.79
N VAL A 388 32.01 50.01 -11.89
CA VAL A 388 33.47 50.04 -12.05
C VAL A 388 33.99 48.80 -12.80
N THR A 389 33.43 47.62 -12.53
CA THR A 389 33.96 46.33 -13.04
C THR A 389 33.23 45.82 -14.28
N GLY A 390 31.97 46.22 -14.49
CA GLY A 390 31.08 45.69 -15.52
C GLY A 390 30.58 44.26 -15.27
N ASP A 391 30.95 43.63 -14.15
CA ASP A 391 30.61 42.24 -13.85
C ASP A 391 29.28 42.13 -13.08
N SER A 392 28.25 41.58 -13.73
CA SER A 392 26.92 41.39 -13.15
C SER A 392 26.91 40.47 -11.93
N ALA A 393 27.98 39.71 -11.68
CA ALA A 393 28.10 38.86 -10.50
C ALA A 393 28.00 39.66 -9.19
N PHE A 394 28.52 40.89 -9.14
CA PHE A 394 28.45 41.72 -7.92
C PHE A 394 27.01 42.12 -7.58
N LEU A 395 26.18 42.42 -8.58
CA LEU A 395 24.76 42.71 -8.37
C LEU A 395 23.99 41.49 -7.87
N LEU A 396 24.25 40.33 -8.48
CA LEU A 396 23.62 39.07 -8.13
C LEU A 396 24.05 38.57 -6.74
N ALA A 397 25.31 38.79 -6.35
CA ALA A 397 25.81 38.45 -5.02
C ALA A 397 25.07 39.20 -3.90
N ALA A 398 24.72 40.47 -4.13
CA ALA A 398 23.91 41.25 -3.18
C ALA A 398 22.46 40.75 -3.06
N GLN A 399 21.96 40.04 -4.08
CA GLN A 399 20.60 39.48 -4.15
C GLN A 399 20.56 37.95 -3.92
N ARG A 400 21.62 37.37 -3.34
CA ARG A 400 21.76 35.91 -3.17
C ARG A 400 20.53 35.24 -2.57
N GLN A 401 19.83 35.90 -1.64
CA GLN A 401 18.66 35.35 -0.94
C GLN A 401 17.49 35.07 -1.90
N LEU A 402 17.44 35.75 -3.05
CA LEU A 402 16.40 35.55 -4.05
C LEU A 402 16.69 34.35 -4.96
N MET A 403 17.93 33.84 -5.00
CA MET A 403 18.30 32.73 -5.88
C MET A 403 17.70 31.39 -5.43
N SER A 404 17.32 31.25 -4.15
CA SER A 404 16.67 30.06 -3.59
C SER A 404 15.14 30.10 -3.69
N VAL A 405 14.55 31.21 -4.14
CA VAL A 405 13.10 31.33 -4.29
C VAL A 405 12.64 30.45 -5.45
N GLN A 406 11.60 29.66 -5.18
CA GLN A 406 10.96 28.77 -6.14
C GLN A 406 9.67 29.40 -6.66
N ASP A 407 9.35 29.14 -7.92
CA ASP A 407 8.05 29.47 -8.51
C ASP A 407 6.96 28.44 -8.14
N GLU A 408 5.78 28.54 -8.78
CA GLU A 408 4.64 27.64 -8.54
C GLU A 408 4.90 26.18 -8.96
N ASP A 409 5.89 25.92 -9.81
CA ASP A 409 6.33 24.59 -10.25
C ASP A 409 7.53 24.07 -9.42
N GLY A 410 8.01 24.88 -8.48
CA GLY A 410 9.18 24.58 -7.66
C GLY A 410 10.51 24.91 -8.35
N ASP A 411 10.48 25.56 -9.52
CA ASP A 411 11.66 25.91 -10.30
C ASP A 411 12.34 27.14 -9.70
N THR A 412 13.65 27.04 -9.48
CA THR A 412 14.50 28.18 -9.08
C THR A 412 14.93 28.99 -10.30
N GLY A 413 15.52 30.18 -10.09
CA GLY A 413 16.08 30.97 -11.18
C GLY A 413 17.08 30.22 -12.07
N LEU A 414 17.79 29.21 -11.52
CA LEU A 414 18.66 28.31 -12.29
C LEU A 414 17.87 27.35 -13.20
N HIS A 415 16.75 26.81 -12.73
CA HIS A 415 15.87 25.96 -13.55
C HIS A 415 15.33 26.76 -14.73
N LEU A 416 14.84 27.98 -14.48
CA LEU A 416 14.30 28.87 -15.50
C LEU A 416 15.37 29.31 -16.51
N ALA A 417 16.60 29.60 -16.07
CA ALA A 417 17.71 29.93 -16.95
C ALA A 417 18.02 28.78 -17.93
N VAL A 418 18.00 27.53 -17.45
CA VAL A 418 18.18 26.34 -18.29
C VAL A 418 16.98 26.13 -19.22
N LEU A 419 15.75 26.21 -18.69
CA LEU A 419 14.52 25.98 -19.45
C LEU A 419 14.37 26.97 -20.61
N HIS A 420 14.80 28.22 -20.41
CA HIS A 420 14.80 29.26 -21.45
C HIS A 420 16.10 29.34 -22.26
N SER A 421 17.04 28.41 -22.07
CA SER A 421 18.32 28.33 -22.79
C SER A 421 19.18 29.61 -22.70
N GLN A 422 19.13 30.29 -21.54
CA GLN A 422 19.86 31.54 -21.30
C GLN A 422 21.26 31.24 -20.74
N GLN A 423 22.20 30.93 -21.64
CA GLN A 423 23.56 30.49 -21.27
C GLN A 423 24.34 31.55 -20.49
N GLU A 424 24.28 32.81 -20.91
CA GLU A 424 25.03 33.89 -20.24
C GLU A 424 24.48 34.18 -18.85
N ALA A 425 23.15 34.19 -18.69
CA ALA A 425 22.52 34.31 -17.37
C ALA A 425 22.90 33.14 -16.46
N LEU A 426 22.90 31.91 -16.99
CA LEU A 426 23.30 30.72 -16.25
C LEU A 426 24.77 30.79 -15.80
N LYS A 427 25.70 31.21 -16.67
CA LYS A 427 27.11 31.40 -16.32
C LYS A 427 27.29 32.44 -15.23
N SER A 428 26.62 33.59 -15.33
CA SER A 428 26.68 34.62 -14.29
C SER A 428 26.12 34.13 -12.95
N LEU A 429 24.99 33.41 -12.97
CA LEU A 429 24.39 32.85 -11.75
C LEU A 429 25.26 31.77 -11.12
N THR A 430 25.81 30.85 -11.91
CA THR A 430 26.71 29.79 -11.42
C THR A 430 28.04 30.33 -10.90
N GLN A 431 28.61 31.36 -11.54
CA GLN A 431 29.83 32.04 -11.09
C GLN A 431 29.64 32.65 -9.69
N VAL A 432 28.51 33.31 -9.45
CA VAL A 432 28.17 33.89 -8.13
C VAL A 432 28.05 32.79 -7.07
N VAL A 433 27.40 31.68 -7.41
CA VAL A 433 27.23 30.55 -6.47
C VAL A 433 28.56 29.85 -6.17
N SER A 434 29.47 29.74 -7.15
CA SER A 434 30.81 29.19 -6.92
C SER A 434 31.70 30.07 -6.02
N ALA A 435 31.45 31.38 -6.00
CA ALA A 435 32.23 32.35 -5.23
C ALA A 435 31.80 32.45 -3.75
N LEU A 436 30.65 31.89 -3.38
CA LEU A 436 30.10 31.95 -2.03
C LEU A 436 29.85 30.53 -1.49
N PRO A 437 30.74 29.99 -0.63
CA PRO A 437 30.50 28.69 -0.01
C PRO A 437 29.35 28.80 1.01
N GLY A 438 28.26 28.05 0.81
CA GLY A 438 27.28 27.86 1.87
C GLY A 438 25.80 27.69 1.51
N GLU A 439 25.37 27.75 0.24
CA GLU A 439 23.96 27.54 -0.10
C GLU A 439 23.78 26.49 -1.22
N GLU A 440 23.00 25.44 -0.92
CA GLU A 440 22.71 24.29 -1.81
C GLU A 440 21.82 24.64 -3.03
N VAL A 441 21.86 25.88 -3.52
CA VAL A 441 20.96 26.40 -4.58
C VAL A 441 21.12 25.60 -5.88
N LEU A 442 22.34 25.14 -6.20
CA LEU A 442 22.65 24.31 -7.38
C LEU A 442 21.90 22.96 -7.37
N ASN A 443 21.61 22.45 -6.17
CA ASN A 443 21.08 21.11 -5.93
C ASN A 443 19.60 21.13 -5.53
N MET A 444 18.99 22.32 -5.45
CA MET A 444 17.55 22.45 -5.20
C MET A 444 16.76 21.73 -6.30
N ARG A 445 15.68 21.08 -5.88
CA ARG A 445 14.84 20.28 -6.76
C ARG A 445 13.47 20.91 -6.90
N ASN A 446 12.92 20.87 -8.11
CA ASN A 446 11.55 21.29 -8.38
C ASN A 446 10.52 20.23 -7.92
N HIS A 447 9.23 20.45 -8.18
CA HIS A 447 8.16 19.53 -7.78
C HIS A 447 8.24 18.15 -8.47
N LEU A 448 9.00 18.03 -9.56
CA LEU A 448 9.33 16.76 -10.22
C LEU A 448 10.59 16.09 -9.65
N TYR A 449 11.14 16.64 -8.57
CA TYR A 449 12.41 16.23 -7.96
C TYR A 449 13.62 16.37 -8.91
N GLN A 450 13.51 17.20 -9.95
CA GLN A 450 14.58 17.45 -10.90
C GLN A 450 15.44 18.61 -10.41
N SER A 451 16.76 18.47 -10.49
CA SER A 451 17.70 19.58 -10.31
C SER A 451 17.93 20.34 -11.63
N PRO A 452 18.53 21.54 -11.62
CA PRO A 452 18.87 22.26 -12.85
C PRO A 452 19.72 21.41 -13.83
N LEU A 453 20.59 20.54 -13.29
CA LEU A 453 21.39 19.61 -14.08
C LEU A 453 20.53 18.56 -14.81
N HIS A 454 19.46 18.07 -14.18
CA HIS A 454 18.51 17.15 -14.85
C HIS A 454 17.83 17.83 -16.05
N LEU A 455 17.38 19.09 -15.88
CA LEU A 455 16.76 19.86 -16.96
C LEU A 455 17.76 20.17 -18.09
N ALA A 456 19.01 20.47 -17.77
CA ALA A 456 20.05 20.76 -18.76
C ALA A 456 20.33 19.54 -19.66
N VAL A 457 20.30 18.34 -19.07
CA VAL A 457 20.44 17.09 -19.82
C VAL A 457 19.19 16.76 -20.63
N ILE A 458 17.99 16.96 -20.09
CA ILE A 458 16.72 16.74 -20.82
C ILE A 458 16.66 17.66 -22.05
N THR A 459 17.07 18.91 -21.89
CA THR A 459 17.08 19.93 -22.96
C THR A 459 18.29 19.83 -23.90
N GLN A 460 19.21 18.88 -23.66
CA GLN A 460 20.40 18.63 -24.48
C GLN A 460 21.35 19.85 -24.59
N GLN A 461 21.43 20.69 -23.56
CA GLN A 461 22.27 21.90 -23.54
C GLN A 461 23.66 21.60 -22.96
N ARG A 462 24.66 21.37 -23.82
CA ARG A 462 26.02 20.97 -23.40
C ARG A 462 26.71 22.03 -22.56
N GLU A 463 26.64 23.28 -22.97
CA GLU A 463 27.31 24.40 -22.30
C GLU A 463 26.69 24.64 -20.90
N ALA A 464 25.38 24.41 -20.76
CA ALA A 464 24.69 24.53 -19.48
C ALA A 464 25.11 23.41 -18.51
N VAL A 465 25.23 22.18 -19.00
CA VAL A 465 25.75 21.05 -18.22
C VAL A 465 27.19 21.31 -17.76
N GLU A 466 28.05 21.81 -18.65
CA GLU A 466 29.43 22.15 -18.31
C GLU A 466 29.52 23.21 -17.20
N ALA A 467 28.76 24.31 -17.34
CA ALA A 467 28.73 25.38 -16.35
C ALA A 467 28.22 24.90 -14.98
N LEU A 468 27.18 24.05 -14.95
CA LEU A 468 26.63 23.50 -13.72
C LEU A 468 27.60 22.52 -13.03
N LEU A 469 28.26 21.64 -13.79
CA LEU A 469 29.24 20.70 -13.24
C LEU A 469 30.50 21.43 -12.73
N LEU A 470 31.01 22.44 -13.45
CA LEU A 470 32.13 23.28 -13.00
C LEU A 470 31.79 24.05 -11.71
N ALA A 471 30.52 24.42 -11.51
CA ALA A 471 30.05 25.07 -10.31
C ALA A 471 29.87 24.11 -9.11
N GLY A 472 30.04 22.80 -9.30
CA GLY A 472 29.91 21.79 -8.24
C GLY A 472 28.49 21.26 -8.05
N ALA A 473 27.65 21.27 -9.09
CA ALA A 473 26.35 20.59 -9.04
C ALA A 473 26.53 19.08 -8.81
N ASP A 474 25.74 18.51 -7.90
CA ASP A 474 25.86 17.10 -7.53
C ASP A 474 25.16 16.19 -8.58
N PRO A 475 25.92 15.35 -9.31
CA PRO A 475 25.35 14.46 -10.32
C PRO A 475 24.67 13.22 -9.72
N THR A 476 24.86 12.93 -8.43
CA THR A 476 24.30 11.75 -7.75
C THR A 476 22.81 11.90 -7.44
N LEU A 477 22.29 13.14 -7.51
CA LEU A 477 20.89 13.44 -7.27
C LEU A 477 20.01 12.71 -8.28
N THR A 478 18.83 12.29 -7.81
CA THR A 478 17.87 11.53 -8.60
C THR A 478 16.52 12.24 -8.69
N ASP A 479 15.86 12.08 -9.84
CA ASP A 479 14.49 12.53 -10.06
C ASP A 479 13.45 11.69 -9.28
N ARG A 480 12.16 12.03 -9.42
CA ARG A 480 11.04 11.28 -8.82
C ARG A 480 10.98 9.80 -9.19
N HIS A 481 11.65 9.40 -10.26
CA HIS A 481 11.74 8.02 -10.74
C HIS A 481 13.08 7.35 -10.36
N GLY A 482 13.91 8.02 -9.56
CA GLY A 482 15.24 7.54 -9.20
C GLY A 482 16.26 7.64 -10.34
N ASN A 483 15.97 8.37 -11.41
CA ASN A 483 16.90 8.53 -12.51
C ASN A 483 17.93 9.61 -12.18
N THR A 484 19.20 9.28 -12.31
CA THR A 484 20.30 10.27 -12.33
C THR A 484 20.33 11.02 -13.66
N PRO A 485 21.09 12.12 -13.81
CA PRO A 485 21.22 12.82 -15.09
C PRO A 485 21.72 11.89 -16.22
N LEU A 486 22.58 10.92 -15.92
CA LEU A 486 23.05 9.92 -16.89
C LEU A 486 21.92 8.99 -17.39
N HIS A 487 21.02 8.58 -16.50
CA HIS A 487 19.83 7.81 -16.86
C HIS A 487 18.92 8.59 -17.82
N LEU A 488 18.76 9.90 -17.58
CA LEU A 488 17.97 10.76 -18.45
C LEU A 488 18.64 10.96 -19.82
N ALA A 489 19.96 11.21 -19.87
CA ALA A 489 20.71 11.33 -21.12
C ALA A 489 20.55 10.09 -22.01
N SER A 490 20.55 8.92 -21.39
CA SER A 490 20.42 7.62 -22.07
C SER A 490 19.03 7.40 -22.68
N ARG A 491 18.00 8.07 -22.14
CA ARG A 491 16.61 7.97 -22.60
C ARG A 491 16.26 8.96 -23.71
N VAL A 492 16.92 10.11 -23.75
CA VAL A 492 16.61 11.19 -24.70
C VAL A 492 17.01 10.79 -26.13
N GLU A 493 16.15 11.11 -27.09
CA GLU A 493 16.42 10.88 -28.50
C GLU A 493 17.59 11.73 -28.98
N GLY A 494 18.58 11.10 -29.63
CA GLY A 494 19.80 11.80 -30.06
C GLY A 494 20.78 12.13 -28.92
N GLY A 495 20.52 11.63 -27.70
CA GLY A 495 21.33 11.91 -26.50
C GLY A 495 22.75 11.32 -26.48
N GLY A 496 23.20 10.64 -27.54
CA GLY A 496 24.52 10.01 -27.60
C GLY A 496 25.67 11.00 -27.35
N GLY A 497 25.63 12.17 -28.00
CA GLY A 497 26.65 13.21 -27.78
C GLY A 497 26.65 13.76 -26.35
N MET A 498 25.49 13.79 -25.69
CA MET A 498 25.38 14.21 -24.27
C MET A 498 25.90 13.13 -23.33
N VAL A 499 25.60 11.85 -23.59
CA VAL A 499 26.17 10.72 -22.84
C VAL A 499 27.69 10.74 -22.94
N GLN A 500 28.24 10.87 -24.15
CA GLN A 500 29.68 10.97 -24.38
C GLN A 500 30.30 12.11 -23.59
N PHE A 501 29.67 13.29 -23.62
CA PHE A 501 30.13 14.46 -22.88
C PHE A 501 30.11 14.23 -21.36
N LEU A 502 29.01 13.71 -20.82
CA LEU A 502 28.89 13.41 -19.39
C LEU A 502 29.94 12.40 -18.91
N LEU A 503 30.26 11.39 -19.73
CA LEU A 503 31.25 10.36 -19.41
C LEU A 503 32.71 10.85 -19.44
N GLN A 504 32.97 12.08 -19.90
CA GLN A 504 34.29 12.72 -19.74
C GLN A 504 34.54 13.10 -18.28
N HIS A 505 33.49 13.35 -17.49
CA HIS A 505 33.59 13.67 -16.08
C HIS A 505 33.68 12.41 -15.22
N ARG A 506 34.66 12.38 -14.30
CA ARG A 506 34.94 11.20 -13.45
C ARG A 506 33.74 10.83 -12.58
N GLU A 507 33.03 11.81 -12.01
CA GLU A 507 31.89 11.57 -11.12
C GLU A 507 30.75 10.84 -11.84
N MET A 508 30.55 11.11 -13.13
CA MET A 508 29.51 10.45 -13.93
C MET A 508 29.84 8.99 -14.25
N ARG A 509 31.12 8.62 -14.31
CA ARG A 509 31.54 7.22 -14.53
C ARG A 509 31.21 6.32 -13.35
N GLU A 510 31.32 6.86 -12.13
CA GLU A 510 30.94 6.13 -10.90
C GLU A 510 29.41 5.88 -10.85
N LEU A 511 28.63 6.63 -11.63
CA LEU A 511 27.17 6.51 -11.73
C LEU A 511 26.68 5.50 -12.78
N LEU A 512 27.56 4.87 -13.56
CA LEU A 512 27.19 3.94 -14.63
C LEU A 512 26.38 2.73 -14.15
N GLU A 513 26.74 2.20 -12.99
CA GLU A 513 26.10 1.00 -12.41
C GLU A 513 24.93 1.32 -11.47
N HIS A 514 24.68 2.61 -11.20
CA HIS A 514 23.57 2.99 -10.33
C HIS A 514 22.24 2.59 -10.98
N THR A 515 21.34 2.06 -10.17
CA THR A 515 19.99 1.65 -10.61
C THR A 515 18.96 2.68 -10.19
N ASN A 516 17.99 2.95 -11.08
CA ASN A 516 16.82 3.74 -10.72
C ASN A 516 15.83 3.00 -9.81
N THR A 517 14.67 3.62 -9.50
CA THR A 517 13.64 2.99 -8.64
C THR A 517 13.08 1.69 -9.20
N ALA A 518 13.10 1.50 -10.53
CA ALA A 518 12.69 0.26 -11.19
C ALA A 518 13.80 -0.81 -11.19
N GLY A 519 14.99 -0.49 -10.68
CA GLY A 519 16.13 -1.40 -10.68
C GLY A 519 16.89 -1.44 -12.00
N LEU A 520 16.74 -0.42 -12.85
CA LEU A 520 17.36 -0.34 -14.18
C LEU A 520 18.56 0.61 -14.15
N CYS A 521 19.71 0.15 -14.64
CA CYS A 521 20.88 1.00 -14.95
C CYS A 521 20.69 1.81 -16.25
N ALA A 522 21.59 2.77 -16.51
CA ALA A 522 21.59 3.61 -17.72
C ALA A 522 21.57 2.81 -19.04
N ILE A 523 22.33 1.72 -19.12
CA ILE A 523 22.37 0.84 -20.30
C ILE A 523 21.01 0.19 -20.60
N HIS A 524 20.27 -0.20 -19.57
CA HIS A 524 18.94 -0.78 -19.72
C HIS A 524 17.95 0.27 -20.26
N LEU A 525 18.03 1.51 -19.78
CA LEU A 525 17.18 2.60 -20.27
C LEU A 525 17.48 2.95 -21.73
N ALA A 526 18.75 2.96 -22.15
CA ALA A 526 19.12 3.18 -23.55
C ALA A 526 18.49 2.13 -24.48
N VAL A 527 18.52 0.86 -24.06
CA VAL A 527 17.88 -0.24 -24.82
C VAL A 527 16.36 -0.09 -24.84
N LEU A 528 15.73 0.19 -23.70
CA LEU A 528 14.27 0.36 -23.60
C LEU A 528 13.76 1.56 -24.40
N ALA A 529 14.55 2.64 -24.47
CA ALA A 529 14.26 3.85 -25.24
C ALA A 529 14.64 3.74 -26.73
N ASN A 530 15.17 2.59 -27.16
CA ASN A 530 15.64 2.33 -28.53
C ASN A 530 16.72 3.32 -29.01
N GLN A 531 17.64 3.72 -28.12
CA GLN A 531 18.68 4.70 -28.41
C GLN A 531 20.02 4.02 -28.69
N LEU A 532 20.25 3.64 -29.96
CA LEU A 532 21.47 2.94 -30.37
C LEU A 532 22.73 3.80 -30.20
N SER A 533 22.66 5.10 -30.48
CA SER A 533 23.79 6.02 -30.29
C SER A 533 24.18 6.13 -28.81
N SER A 534 23.20 6.33 -27.92
CA SER A 534 23.45 6.39 -26.48
C SER A 534 23.99 5.06 -25.94
N LEU A 535 23.52 3.92 -26.47
CA LEU A 535 24.04 2.61 -26.10
C LEU A 535 25.52 2.46 -26.46
N ARG A 536 25.94 2.86 -27.67
CA ARG A 536 27.34 2.79 -28.09
C ARG A 536 28.26 3.62 -27.20
N GLU A 537 27.85 4.85 -26.92
CA GLU A 537 28.64 5.76 -26.07
C GLU A 537 28.74 5.25 -24.63
N LEU A 538 27.68 4.60 -24.09
CA LEU A 538 27.75 3.93 -22.79
C LEU A 538 28.73 2.75 -22.81
N LEU A 539 28.74 1.95 -23.88
CA LEU A 539 29.67 0.82 -24.04
C LEU A 539 31.13 1.29 -24.13
N GLU A 540 31.39 2.34 -24.92
CA GLU A 540 32.72 2.97 -25.02
C GLU A 540 33.15 3.60 -23.67
N GLY A 541 32.18 4.11 -22.91
CA GLY A 541 32.36 4.61 -21.55
C GLY A 541 32.66 3.54 -20.48
N GLY A 542 32.65 2.25 -20.85
CA GLY A 542 32.92 1.13 -19.93
C GLY A 542 31.71 0.70 -19.10
N ALA A 543 30.48 0.96 -19.56
CA ALA A 543 29.28 0.44 -18.90
C ALA A 543 29.28 -1.09 -18.86
N ASN A 544 28.93 -1.67 -17.71
CA ASN A 544 28.85 -3.11 -17.55
C ASN A 544 27.64 -3.68 -18.31
N VAL A 545 27.92 -4.41 -19.39
CA VAL A 545 26.91 -5.02 -20.26
C VAL A 545 26.15 -6.17 -19.59
N GLU A 546 26.80 -6.81 -18.61
CA GLU A 546 26.27 -7.92 -17.84
C GLU A 546 25.53 -7.46 -16.58
N ALA A 547 25.35 -6.15 -16.40
CA ALA A 547 24.51 -5.63 -15.32
C ALA A 547 23.11 -6.22 -15.45
N GLN A 548 22.59 -6.76 -14.34
CA GLN A 548 21.26 -7.34 -14.28
C GLN A 548 20.31 -6.39 -13.60
N GLU A 549 19.13 -6.19 -14.18
CA GLU A 549 18.08 -5.43 -13.52
C GLU A 549 17.58 -6.12 -12.25
N ARG A 550 17.13 -5.33 -11.28
CA ARG A 550 16.72 -5.83 -9.95
C ARG A 550 15.44 -6.67 -9.98
N SER A 551 14.57 -6.49 -10.98
CA SER A 551 13.22 -7.07 -10.99
C SER A 551 13.21 -8.57 -11.31
N CYS A 552 13.88 -8.96 -12.40
CA CYS A 552 13.87 -10.32 -12.93
C CYS A 552 15.26 -10.82 -13.38
N GLY A 553 16.31 -10.04 -13.13
CA GLY A 553 17.69 -10.42 -13.45
C GLY A 553 18.02 -10.33 -14.94
N ARG A 554 17.26 -9.56 -15.72
CA ARG A 554 17.51 -9.37 -17.16
C ARG A 554 18.72 -8.47 -17.38
N THR A 555 19.58 -8.88 -18.30
CA THR A 555 20.66 -8.04 -18.84
C THR A 555 20.15 -7.15 -19.99
N ALA A 556 20.94 -6.17 -20.42
CA ALA A 556 20.64 -5.35 -21.59
C ALA A 556 20.30 -6.19 -22.84
N LEU A 557 20.96 -7.34 -23.02
CA LEU A 557 20.70 -8.25 -24.13
C LEU A 557 19.31 -8.88 -24.05
N HIS A 558 18.84 -9.27 -22.87
CA HIS A 558 17.48 -9.79 -22.67
C HIS A 558 16.41 -8.75 -23.01
N LEU A 559 16.64 -7.48 -22.65
CA LEU A 559 15.70 -6.40 -22.97
C LEU A 559 15.67 -6.09 -24.47
N ALA A 560 16.83 -6.14 -25.14
CA ALA A 560 16.92 -5.96 -26.59
C ALA A 560 16.20 -7.09 -27.35
N THR A 561 16.29 -8.33 -26.86
CA THR A 561 15.58 -9.48 -27.47
C THR A 561 14.09 -9.45 -27.20
N GLU A 562 13.65 -9.03 -26.01
CA GLU A 562 12.23 -8.83 -25.69
C GLU A 562 11.57 -7.76 -26.58
N ARG A 563 12.30 -6.72 -26.94
CA ARG A 563 11.86 -5.65 -27.86
C ARG A 563 11.96 -6.02 -29.33
N ASP A 564 12.41 -7.22 -29.66
CA ASP A 564 12.65 -7.70 -31.03
C ASP A 564 13.60 -6.81 -31.85
N ASN A 565 14.60 -6.22 -31.19
CA ASN A 565 15.50 -5.25 -31.84
C ASN A 565 16.86 -5.86 -32.18
N VAL A 566 16.98 -6.31 -33.43
CA VAL A 566 18.21 -6.93 -33.97
C VAL A 566 19.41 -6.00 -33.94
N SER A 567 19.22 -4.70 -34.18
CA SER A 567 20.32 -3.73 -34.22
C SER A 567 20.94 -3.51 -32.85
N LEU A 568 20.11 -3.36 -31.80
CA LEU A 568 20.59 -3.23 -30.42
C LEU A 568 21.22 -4.53 -29.93
N ALA A 569 20.59 -5.68 -30.20
CA ALA A 569 21.15 -6.98 -29.84
C ALA A 569 22.51 -7.22 -30.52
N GLY A 570 22.63 -6.89 -31.81
CA GLY A 570 23.89 -6.96 -32.55
C GLY A 570 24.96 -6.04 -31.98
N CYS A 571 24.60 -4.80 -31.60
CA CYS A 571 25.51 -3.86 -30.95
C CYS A 571 26.04 -4.40 -29.62
N LEU A 572 25.17 -4.95 -28.77
CA LEU A 572 25.56 -5.52 -27.47
C LEU A 572 26.49 -6.73 -27.62
N LEU A 573 26.27 -7.57 -28.65
CA LEU A 573 27.05 -8.78 -28.87
C LEU A 573 28.40 -8.51 -29.55
N LEU A 574 28.43 -7.62 -30.55
CA LEU A 574 29.63 -7.35 -31.33
C LEU A 574 30.53 -6.28 -30.70
N GLU A 575 29.94 -5.19 -30.20
CA GLU A 575 30.69 -4.04 -29.67
C GLU A 575 30.81 -4.14 -28.14
N GLY A 576 29.76 -4.61 -27.44
CA GLY A 576 29.74 -4.76 -25.98
C GLY A 576 30.24 -6.10 -25.45
N ASN A 577 30.54 -7.06 -26.33
CA ASN A 577 31.01 -8.41 -26.00
C ASN A 577 30.14 -9.12 -24.93
N ALA A 578 28.81 -8.91 -25.00
CA ALA A 578 27.82 -9.47 -24.08
C ALA A 578 27.85 -11.01 -24.06
N LYS A 579 27.64 -11.61 -22.89
CA LYS A 579 27.51 -13.07 -22.76
C LYS A 579 26.17 -13.51 -23.31
N VAL A 580 26.25 -14.32 -24.36
CA VAL A 580 25.09 -14.79 -25.13
C VAL A 580 24.16 -15.65 -24.28
N ASP A 581 24.70 -16.46 -23.36
CA ASP A 581 23.94 -17.35 -22.48
C ASP A 581 23.85 -16.82 -21.03
N SER A 582 23.76 -15.50 -20.87
CA SER A 582 23.40 -14.92 -19.56
C SER A 582 22.02 -15.42 -19.13
N PHE A 583 21.78 -15.57 -17.82
CA PHE A 583 20.53 -16.10 -17.29
C PHE A 583 19.80 -15.07 -16.43
N THR A 584 18.48 -15.03 -16.56
CA THR A 584 17.56 -14.32 -15.67
C THR A 584 17.31 -15.11 -14.37
N PHE A 585 16.53 -14.55 -13.44
CA PHE A 585 16.19 -15.25 -12.18
C PHE A 585 15.36 -16.53 -12.39
N ASN A 586 14.64 -16.66 -13.51
CA ASN A 586 13.96 -17.89 -13.91
C ASN A 586 14.82 -18.81 -14.81
N GLY A 587 16.13 -18.53 -14.92
CA GLY A 587 17.06 -19.34 -15.72
C GLY A 587 16.91 -19.20 -17.24
N SER A 588 16.10 -18.26 -17.72
CA SER A 588 15.91 -18.06 -19.16
C SER A 588 17.12 -17.33 -19.75
N THR A 589 17.58 -17.81 -20.89
CA THR A 589 18.60 -17.15 -21.71
C THR A 589 17.95 -16.20 -22.73
N PRO A 590 18.70 -15.27 -23.36
CA PRO A 590 18.17 -14.42 -24.42
C PRO A 590 17.58 -15.24 -25.59
N LEU A 591 18.11 -16.45 -25.82
CA LEU A 591 17.61 -17.38 -26.83
C LEU A 591 16.23 -17.94 -26.49
N HIS A 592 15.93 -18.21 -25.20
CA HIS A 592 14.58 -18.59 -24.76
C HIS A 592 13.56 -17.50 -25.11
N ILE A 593 13.90 -16.23 -24.82
CA ILE A 593 13.03 -15.09 -25.12
C ILE A 593 12.83 -14.94 -26.64
N ALA A 594 13.89 -15.04 -27.43
CA ALA A 594 13.80 -14.93 -28.89
C ALA A 594 12.97 -16.07 -29.50
N ALA A 595 13.13 -17.30 -28.99
CA ALA A 595 12.38 -18.48 -29.45
C ALA A 595 10.90 -18.41 -29.07
N GLY A 596 10.56 -18.04 -27.83
CA GLY A 596 9.17 -17.88 -27.39
C GLY A 596 8.43 -16.72 -28.06
N ARG A 597 9.16 -15.78 -28.69
CA ARG A 597 8.60 -14.70 -29.52
C ARG A 597 8.64 -15.01 -31.02
N ASP A 598 9.16 -16.17 -31.41
CA ASP A 598 9.35 -16.62 -32.80
C ASP A 598 10.15 -15.65 -33.70
N SER A 599 11.11 -14.92 -33.12
CA SER A 599 11.95 -13.99 -33.89
C SER A 599 13.11 -14.70 -34.59
N VAL A 600 12.86 -15.17 -35.82
CA VAL A 600 13.86 -15.88 -36.66
C VAL A 600 15.18 -15.11 -36.77
N LYS A 601 15.13 -13.78 -36.93
CA LYS A 601 16.33 -12.95 -37.10
C LYS A 601 17.17 -12.89 -35.82
N LEU A 602 16.53 -12.69 -34.66
CA LEU A 602 17.23 -12.68 -33.37
C LEU A 602 17.74 -14.05 -32.98
N THR A 603 16.95 -15.10 -33.17
CA THR A 603 17.39 -16.48 -32.93
C THR A 603 18.63 -16.79 -33.77
N ALA A 604 18.60 -16.46 -35.07
CA ALA A 604 19.75 -16.65 -35.96
C ALA A 604 20.97 -15.84 -35.51
N LEU A 605 20.80 -14.60 -35.06
CA LEU A 605 21.88 -13.75 -34.56
C LEU A 605 22.48 -14.28 -33.26
N LEU A 606 21.65 -14.71 -32.30
CA LEU A 606 22.10 -15.29 -31.03
C LEU A 606 22.83 -16.63 -31.25
N MET A 607 22.28 -17.51 -32.10
CA MET A 607 22.98 -18.73 -32.52
C MET A 607 24.26 -18.41 -33.31
N ALA A 608 24.29 -17.32 -34.07
CA ALA A 608 25.50 -16.85 -34.74
C ALA A 608 26.60 -16.46 -33.75
N ALA A 609 26.22 -15.82 -32.65
CA ALA A 609 27.09 -15.44 -31.56
C ALA A 609 27.49 -16.62 -30.64
N GLY A 610 26.92 -17.82 -30.84
CA GLY A 610 27.29 -19.03 -30.10
C GLY A 610 26.36 -19.41 -28.95
N ALA A 611 25.10 -18.94 -28.95
CA ALA A 611 24.09 -19.34 -27.97
C ALA A 611 23.85 -20.86 -27.97
N ASP A 612 23.72 -21.45 -26.79
CA ASP A 612 23.41 -22.88 -26.62
C ASP A 612 21.90 -23.14 -26.70
N PRO A 613 21.40 -23.87 -27.72
CA PRO A 613 19.98 -24.18 -27.87
C PRO A 613 19.48 -25.28 -26.94
N GLN A 614 20.36 -25.97 -26.21
CA GLN A 614 20.00 -27.07 -25.31
C GLN A 614 20.01 -26.67 -23.83
N ARG A 615 20.31 -25.42 -23.51
CA ARG A 615 20.34 -24.96 -22.12
C ARG A 615 18.93 -24.86 -21.56
N GLU A 616 18.66 -25.50 -20.43
CA GLU A 616 17.34 -25.50 -19.79
C GLU A 616 17.17 -24.31 -18.83
N ASN A 617 15.97 -23.72 -18.79
CA ASN A 617 15.58 -22.73 -17.78
C ASN A 617 15.04 -23.38 -16.50
N PHE A 618 14.68 -22.60 -15.49
CA PHE A 618 14.14 -23.14 -14.23
C PHE A 618 12.61 -23.16 -14.18
N GLU A 619 11.91 -23.06 -15.33
CA GLU A 619 10.45 -23.19 -15.33
C GLU A 619 10.05 -24.67 -15.17
N PRO A 620 9.34 -25.04 -14.09
CA PRO A 620 8.72 -26.35 -14.01
C PRO A 620 7.62 -26.40 -15.07
N LEU A 621 7.65 -27.46 -15.88
CA LEU A 621 6.56 -27.78 -16.81
C LEU A 621 5.23 -27.66 -16.07
N PHE A 622 4.25 -27.00 -16.69
CA PHE A 622 2.85 -27.10 -16.31
C PHE A 622 2.55 -28.52 -15.84
N PHE A 623 1.95 -28.66 -14.66
CA PHE A 623 1.41 -29.94 -14.20
C PHE A 623 0.59 -30.54 -15.34
N ARG A 624 1.13 -31.59 -15.96
CA ARG A 624 0.37 -32.41 -16.88
C ARG A 624 -0.70 -33.06 -16.00
N GLU A 625 -1.97 -32.71 -16.19
CA GLU A 625 -3.12 -33.31 -15.48
C GLU A 625 -3.34 -34.80 -15.83
N GLU A 626 -2.30 -35.48 -16.29
CA GLU A 626 -2.29 -36.88 -16.67
C GLU A 626 -1.04 -37.51 -16.04
N ASP A 627 -1.12 -37.77 -14.74
CA ASP A 627 -0.52 -38.95 -14.11
C ASP A 627 -1.15 -39.12 -12.73
N CYS A 628 -2.42 -39.52 -12.77
CA CYS A 628 -2.97 -40.40 -11.74
C CYS A 628 -2.34 -41.77 -11.96
N CYS A 629 -1.37 -42.18 -11.15
CA CYS A 629 -1.08 -43.58 -10.87
C CYS A 629 -0.43 -43.68 -9.50
N ASP A 630 -0.85 -44.69 -8.76
CA ASP A 630 -0.49 -44.99 -7.39
C ASP A 630 1.00 -45.23 -7.13
N GLU A 631 1.29 -45.25 -5.83
CA GLU A 631 2.36 -45.96 -5.13
C GLU A 631 3.62 -45.17 -4.72
N GLU A 632 3.89 -45.36 -3.42
CA GLU A 632 5.10 -45.02 -2.68
C GLU A 632 6.37 -45.40 -3.46
N LYS A 633 7.24 -44.42 -3.74
CA LYS A 633 8.70 -44.59 -3.84
C LYS A 633 9.43 -43.26 -3.85
N GLU A 634 10.53 -43.26 -3.11
CA GLU A 634 11.59 -42.25 -3.10
C GLU A 634 12.13 -42.01 -4.51
N ASP A 635 11.98 -40.79 -5.01
CA ASP A 635 12.96 -40.02 -5.77
C ASP A 635 12.31 -38.66 -6.06
N GLU A 636 12.84 -37.58 -5.48
CA GLU A 636 12.52 -36.22 -5.92
C GLU A 636 13.06 -36.08 -7.36
N GLY A 637 12.26 -36.51 -8.34
CA GLY A 637 12.60 -36.44 -9.75
C GLY A 637 12.93 -34.99 -10.12
N TYR A 638 14.17 -34.78 -10.55
CA TYR A 638 14.58 -33.54 -11.21
C TYR A 638 13.65 -33.33 -12.40
N ILE A 639 12.73 -32.37 -12.32
CA ILE A 639 11.90 -31.96 -13.46
C ILE A 639 12.83 -31.10 -14.35
N PRO A 640 13.26 -31.60 -15.52
CA PRO A 640 14.11 -30.83 -16.41
C PRO A 640 13.37 -29.58 -16.88
N GLY A 641 14.12 -28.50 -17.07
CA GLY A 641 13.57 -27.23 -17.51
C GLY A 641 13.16 -27.25 -18.98
N THR A 642 12.55 -26.15 -19.44
CA THR A 642 12.29 -25.99 -20.87
C THR A 642 13.54 -25.50 -21.58
N THR A 643 13.87 -26.09 -22.74
CA THR A 643 14.93 -25.60 -23.63
C THR A 643 14.37 -24.50 -24.56
N PRO A 644 15.20 -23.62 -25.13
CA PRO A 644 14.76 -22.61 -26.09
C PRO A 644 14.02 -23.21 -27.28
N LEU A 645 14.44 -24.39 -27.75
CA LEU A 645 13.80 -25.05 -28.88
C LEU A 645 12.40 -25.58 -28.58
N ASN A 646 12.16 -26.01 -27.34
CA ASN A 646 10.83 -26.42 -26.89
C ASN A 646 9.85 -25.24 -26.80
N MET A 647 10.36 -24.00 -26.65
CA MET A 647 9.56 -22.77 -26.64
C MET A 647 9.23 -22.23 -28.03
N ALA A 648 9.91 -22.69 -29.09
CA ALA A 648 9.67 -22.21 -30.44
C ALA A 648 8.32 -22.74 -30.98
N THR A 649 7.43 -21.86 -31.42
CA THR A 649 6.14 -22.29 -32.00
C THR A 649 6.25 -22.54 -33.50
N THR A 650 7.20 -21.89 -34.17
CA THR A 650 7.38 -21.97 -35.63
C THR A 650 8.51 -22.93 -36.04
N ALA A 651 8.22 -23.79 -37.02
CA ALA A 651 9.20 -24.75 -37.56
C ALA A 651 10.50 -24.09 -38.04
N GLN A 652 10.45 -22.87 -38.59
CA GLN A 652 11.65 -22.15 -39.04
C GLN A 652 12.67 -21.94 -37.92
N VAL A 653 12.23 -21.52 -36.73
CA VAL A 653 13.09 -21.33 -35.56
C VAL A 653 13.64 -22.67 -35.07
N HIS A 654 12.82 -23.71 -35.11
CA HIS A 654 13.18 -25.07 -34.72
C HIS A 654 14.23 -25.73 -35.64
N TRP A 655 14.23 -25.43 -36.95
CA TRP A 655 15.17 -26.01 -37.92
C TRP A 655 16.48 -25.23 -38.07
N LEU A 656 16.58 -24.00 -37.55
CA LEU A 656 17.81 -23.19 -37.61
C LEU A 656 19.05 -23.88 -37.00
N PRO A 657 18.97 -24.60 -35.85
CA PRO A 657 20.12 -25.33 -35.32
C PRO A 657 20.58 -26.48 -36.23
N ALA A 658 19.64 -27.16 -36.90
CA ALA A 658 19.93 -28.28 -37.80
C ALA A 658 20.74 -27.83 -39.03
N ALA A 659 20.52 -26.60 -39.49
CA ALA A 659 21.26 -25.99 -40.60
C ALA A 659 22.73 -25.67 -40.30
N ARG A 660 23.13 -25.70 -39.01
CA ARG A 660 24.46 -25.26 -38.55
C ARG A 660 25.34 -26.37 -37.96
N SER A 661 24.94 -27.63 -38.06
CA SER A 661 25.80 -28.77 -37.68
C SER A 661 27.19 -28.60 -38.33
N PRO A 662 28.27 -28.33 -37.55
CA PRO A 662 29.57 -28.14 -38.13
C PRO A 662 30.07 -29.51 -38.57
N LYS A 663 30.39 -29.65 -39.87
CA LYS A 663 31.50 -30.52 -40.26
C LYS A 663 32.68 -30.13 -39.37
N ARG A 664 33.00 -30.97 -38.38
CA ARG A 664 34.30 -30.98 -37.69
C ARG A 664 35.37 -30.82 -38.77
N ARG A 665 35.98 -29.63 -38.86
CA ARG A 665 37.26 -29.49 -39.56
C ARG A 665 38.30 -30.13 -38.64
N GLN A 666 38.94 -31.17 -39.19
CA GLN A 666 40.12 -31.84 -38.64
C GLN A 666 41.24 -30.86 -38.34
#